data_AF-A0A386WJV1-F1
#
_entry.id   AF-A0A386WJV1-F1
#
_cell.length_a   1.000
_cell.length_b   1.000
_cell.length_c   1.000
_cell.angle_alpha   90.00
_cell.angle_beta   90.00
_cell.angle_gamma   90.00
#
_symmetry.space_group_name_H-M   'P 1'
#
loop_
_entity.id
_entity.type
_entity.pdbx_description
1 polymer ?
#
loop_
_entity_poly.entity_id
_entity_poly.type
_entity_poly.pdbx_seq_one_letter_code
_entity_poly.pdbx_strand_id
1 'polypeptide(L)'
;MTVTLALAGCTASPPAADPPPTGRVAPAGGLRLVAFDGCDEALRQLRTAAKAAVGPWGFGADDLRQFSAERATALGGVAKDASGASAAGYSGTNVHEAGVDEPDLVKTDGKRIVTVTRGVLSVVDPASRRVTGRLALDPDAERFSGGEASLLLHGDRALVLLRAGRTVKGPVPGRQTRPGTTPQARLVLLDLAGPPRVVGEYRIDGLLVDARQSGATARVVIRSAPRLDFPYRSDRKTDAQRIAANRAVIDKATLDDWLPRYEIRDDVRTVGTGRVGCDRVSRPAGFSGASMVTVLSFDLGASALGAGDPVTVAADGDTVYSNGARLYVANDQRWRTWRGGPSAARDTNTEIYQFDTAAGTPRFVAAGSVPGWLIDQYALSEWDGHLRVATTTGDTWGRRTTSQSGVYVLRTDGATLTRVGAVTGLGKGERIFAVRFVGGTGYVVTFRQTDPLYGVDLRDPAAPRVTGELKINGYSSYLHPAGDGRLIGVGQDATDQGRVTGTQVSLFDVADPARPARIAQHHVAGGWSEAENDPHAFLYWAPERLVVIPVQRPGVVTDRAESVKGTPSGGVLALRMGDKGFTVAGAVDHPGALTDGGEWTPIRRSLMIGGVLWTVSDAGLKATALSGMTTLAWVPLT
;
A
#
# COMPACT_ATOMS: atom_id res chain seq x y z
N MET A 1 -15.30 -87.59 -5.62
CA MET A 1 -16.47 -86.70 -5.46
C MET A 1 -15.95 -85.27 -5.38
N THR A 2 -15.99 -84.59 -6.52
CA THR A 2 -15.48 -83.22 -6.69
C THR A 2 -16.71 -82.34 -6.80
N VAL A 3 -16.97 -81.53 -5.78
CA VAL A 3 -18.14 -80.63 -5.74
C VAL A 3 -17.76 -79.32 -6.43
N THR A 4 -18.42 -79.09 -7.54
CA THR A 4 -18.38 -77.85 -8.33
C THR A 4 -19.25 -76.80 -7.62
N LEU A 5 -18.67 -75.68 -7.20
CA LEU A 5 -19.41 -74.49 -6.77
C LEU A 5 -19.17 -73.37 -7.79
N ALA A 6 -20.22 -72.98 -8.51
CA ALA A 6 -20.21 -71.82 -9.40
C ALA A 6 -20.52 -70.57 -8.58
N LEU A 7 -19.59 -69.61 -8.53
CA LEU A 7 -19.80 -68.26 -8.04
C LEU A 7 -19.65 -67.29 -9.21
N ALA A 8 -20.78 -66.77 -9.69
CA ALA A 8 -20.82 -65.65 -10.60
C ALA A 8 -20.56 -64.35 -9.82
N GLY A 9 -19.38 -63.76 -9.99
CA GLY A 9 -19.04 -62.44 -9.45
C GLY A 9 -19.22 -61.35 -10.51
N CYS A 10 -20.22 -60.50 -10.34
CA CYS A 10 -20.39 -59.28 -11.13
C CYS A 10 -19.25 -58.29 -10.82
N THR A 11 -18.39 -58.00 -11.79
CA THR A 11 -17.43 -56.89 -11.70
C THR A 11 -18.13 -55.58 -12.08
N ALA A 12 -18.85 -54.97 -11.14
CA ALA A 12 -19.23 -53.57 -11.25
C ALA A 12 -18.04 -52.72 -10.81
N SER A 13 -17.24 -52.25 -11.78
CA SER A 13 -16.25 -51.19 -11.52
C SER A 13 -17.02 -49.92 -11.13
N PRO A 14 -16.71 -49.27 -9.99
CA PRO A 14 -17.29 -47.95 -9.72
C PRO A 14 -16.85 -46.98 -10.83
N PRO A 15 -17.74 -46.10 -11.33
CA PRO A 15 -17.34 -45.11 -12.30
C PRO A 15 -16.23 -44.25 -11.67
N ALA A 16 -15.12 -44.14 -12.38
CA ALA A 16 -14.05 -43.21 -12.03
C ALA A 16 -14.69 -41.83 -11.86
N ALA A 17 -14.69 -41.33 -10.63
CA ALA A 17 -15.08 -39.95 -10.38
C ALA A 17 -14.06 -39.07 -11.10
N ASP A 18 -14.53 -38.31 -12.09
CA ASP A 18 -13.70 -37.30 -12.73
C ASP A 18 -13.10 -36.41 -11.63
N PRO A 19 -11.77 -36.18 -11.64
CA PRO A 19 -11.17 -35.25 -10.70
C PRO A 19 -11.87 -33.89 -10.85
N PRO A 20 -12.15 -33.18 -9.74
CA PRO A 20 -12.81 -31.89 -9.80
C PRO A 20 -12.02 -30.96 -10.73
N PRO A 21 -12.69 -30.10 -11.52
CA PRO A 21 -12.03 -29.23 -12.49
C PRO A 21 -11.06 -28.33 -11.75
N THR A 22 -9.77 -28.67 -11.80
CA THR A 22 -8.68 -27.82 -11.37
C THR A 22 -8.81 -26.53 -12.18
N GLY A 23 -9.07 -25.41 -11.49
CA GLY A 23 -9.10 -24.09 -12.11
C GLY A 23 -7.84 -23.90 -12.93
N ARG A 24 -7.97 -23.97 -14.25
CA ARG A 24 -6.86 -23.76 -15.18
C ARG A 24 -6.37 -22.34 -14.96
N VAL A 25 -5.15 -22.25 -14.43
CA VAL A 25 -4.32 -21.05 -14.46
C VAL A 25 -4.31 -20.55 -15.90
N ALA A 26 -4.75 -19.31 -16.13
CA ALA A 26 -4.43 -18.65 -17.37
C ALA A 26 -2.89 -18.59 -17.43
N PRO A 27 -2.24 -19.22 -18.43
CA PRO A 27 -0.80 -19.17 -18.54
C PRO A 27 -0.37 -17.70 -18.62
N ALA A 28 0.78 -17.37 -18.02
CA ALA A 28 1.49 -16.11 -18.24
C ALA A 28 1.97 -16.04 -19.71
N GLY A 29 1.01 -15.92 -20.63
CA GLY A 29 1.24 -15.74 -22.05
C GLY A 29 1.58 -14.28 -22.33
N GLY A 30 2.58 -14.09 -23.18
CA GLY A 30 3.23 -12.80 -23.50
C GLY A 30 2.26 -11.62 -23.51
N LEU A 31 2.54 -10.66 -22.63
CA LEU A 31 1.77 -9.46 -22.41
C LEU A 31 1.97 -8.50 -23.59
N ARG A 32 1.09 -8.60 -24.60
CA ARG A 32 0.96 -7.62 -25.69
C ARG A 32 -0.16 -6.64 -25.36
N LEU A 33 0.12 -5.35 -25.43
CA LEU A 33 -0.90 -4.31 -25.37
C LEU A 33 -1.87 -4.47 -26.53
N VAL A 34 -3.17 -4.50 -26.20
CA VAL A 34 -4.25 -4.35 -27.17
C VAL A 34 -5.25 -3.40 -26.52
N ALA A 35 -5.33 -2.17 -27.00
CA ALA A 35 -6.51 -1.35 -26.78
C ALA A 35 -7.68 -2.10 -27.41
N PHE A 36 -8.88 -2.04 -26.82
CA PHE A 36 -10.02 -2.63 -27.50
C PHE A 36 -10.28 -1.85 -28.79
N ASP A 37 -10.41 -2.54 -29.94
CA ASP A 37 -10.66 -1.90 -31.23
C ASP A 37 -12.08 -1.30 -31.32
N GLY A 38 -12.93 -1.64 -30.33
CA GLY A 38 -14.23 -1.01 -30.10
C GLY A 38 -14.95 -1.59 -28.88
N CYS A 39 -16.04 -0.92 -28.45
CA CYS A 39 -16.79 -1.30 -27.26
C CYS A 39 -17.37 -2.74 -27.33
N ASP A 40 -17.76 -3.22 -28.52
CA ASP A 40 -18.29 -4.58 -28.69
C ASP A 40 -17.22 -5.64 -28.46
N GLU A 41 -16.00 -5.40 -28.93
CA GLU A 41 -14.88 -6.29 -28.67
C GLU A 41 -14.52 -6.28 -27.19
N ALA A 42 -14.49 -5.10 -26.56
CA ALA A 42 -14.29 -4.96 -25.13
C ALA A 42 -15.26 -5.82 -24.34
N LEU A 43 -16.56 -5.71 -24.64
CA LEU A 43 -17.58 -6.49 -23.97
C LEU A 43 -17.41 -8.00 -24.19
N ARG A 44 -17.16 -8.43 -25.42
CA ARG A 44 -16.93 -9.86 -25.73
C ARG A 44 -15.75 -10.42 -24.96
N GLN A 45 -14.64 -9.71 -24.92
CA GLN A 45 -13.41 -10.16 -24.26
C GLN A 45 -13.54 -10.12 -22.73
N LEU A 46 -14.14 -9.06 -22.17
CA LEU A 46 -14.45 -8.97 -20.73
C LEU A 46 -15.34 -10.13 -20.27
N ARG A 47 -16.43 -10.42 -20.99
CA ARG A 47 -17.30 -11.57 -20.70
C ARG A 47 -16.54 -12.90 -20.81
N THR A 48 -15.68 -13.05 -21.82
CA THR A 48 -14.91 -14.28 -22.01
C THR A 48 -13.94 -14.52 -20.84
N ALA A 49 -13.16 -13.49 -20.47
CA ALA A 49 -12.24 -13.55 -19.35
C ALA A 49 -12.99 -13.80 -18.01
N ALA A 50 -14.07 -13.05 -17.78
CA ALA A 50 -14.92 -13.20 -16.61
C ALA A 50 -15.48 -14.63 -16.48
N LYS A 51 -16.01 -15.22 -17.56
CA LYS A 51 -16.54 -16.60 -17.52
C LYS A 51 -15.47 -17.66 -17.24
N ALA A 52 -14.23 -17.39 -17.62
CA ALA A 52 -13.09 -18.25 -17.31
C ALA A 52 -12.68 -18.11 -15.83
N ALA A 53 -12.78 -16.90 -15.26
CA ALA A 53 -12.35 -16.61 -13.90
C ALA A 53 -13.42 -16.86 -12.81
N VAL A 54 -14.71 -16.89 -13.16
CA VAL A 54 -15.81 -16.97 -12.20
C VAL A 54 -15.88 -18.34 -11.51
N GLY A 55 -15.94 -18.34 -10.19
CA GLY A 55 -16.11 -19.54 -9.35
C GLY A 55 -17.56 -19.76 -8.92
N PRO A 56 -17.82 -20.76 -8.06
CA PRO A 56 -19.15 -21.06 -7.54
C PRO A 56 -19.75 -19.88 -6.73
N TRP A 57 -18.92 -19.05 -6.12
CA TRP A 57 -19.32 -17.89 -5.31
C TRP A 57 -19.07 -16.55 -6.03
N GLY A 58 -19.13 -16.54 -7.37
CA GLY A 58 -18.84 -15.38 -8.20
C GLY A 58 -17.34 -15.19 -8.45
N PHE A 59 -16.88 -13.95 -8.61
CA PHE A 59 -15.44 -13.64 -8.55
C PHE A 59 -14.88 -13.78 -7.12
N GLY A 60 -15.76 -14.14 -6.17
CA GLY A 60 -15.59 -14.34 -4.74
C GLY A 60 -15.62 -13.03 -3.97
N ALA A 61 -16.55 -12.95 -3.01
CA ALA A 61 -17.06 -11.68 -2.47
C ALA A 61 -16.89 -11.50 -0.95
N ASP A 62 -16.32 -12.45 -0.19
CA ASP A 62 -16.15 -12.26 1.26
C ASP A 62 -14.80 -11.59 1.66
N ASP A 63 -13.84 -11.43 0.73
CA ASP A 63 -12.51 -10.86 1.02
C ASP A 63 -12.33 -9.36 0.67
N LEU A 64 -13.29 -8.71 0.02
CA LEU A 64 -13.19 -7.25 -0.21
C LEU A 64 -13.47 -6.41 1.04
N ARG A 65 -13.85 -7.04 2.16
CA ARG A 65 -14.12 -6.38 3.45
C ARG A 65 -13.08 -6.67 4.55
N GLN A 66 -12.06 -7.50 4.32
CA GLN A 66 -11.20 -7.96 5.42
C GLN A 66 -9.69 -7.90 5.17
N PHE A 67 -9.22 -7.18 4.14
CA PHE A 67 -7.78 -7.01 3.89
C PHE A 67 -7.17 -5.67 4.35
N SER A 68 -7.88 -4.87 5.16
CA SER A 68 -7.29 -3.68 5.80
C SER A 68 -6.63 -3.98 7.15
N ALA A 69 -7.01 -5.06 7.85
CA ALA A 69 -6.57 -5.31 9.23
C ALA A 69 -5.28 -6.16 9.34
N GLU A 70 -5.00 -7.08 8.40
CA GLU A 70 -3.80 -7.93 8.48
C GLU A 70 -2.60 -7.42 7.68
N ARG A 71 -2.78 -6.41 6.82
CA ARG A 71 -1.62 -5.67 6.26
C ARG A 71 -0.83 -4.95 7.36
N ALA A 72 -1.42 -4.69 8.52
CA ALA A 72 -0.77 -4.04 9.66
C ALA A 72 0.36 -4.85 10.34
N THR A 73 0.61 -6.11 9.95
CA THR A 73 1.71 -6.93 10.52
C THR A 73 2.77 -7.38 9.50
N ALA A 74 2.72 -6.87 8.26
CA ALA A 74 3.73 -7.19 7.25
C ALA A 74 3.92 -6.08 6.20
N LEU A 75 3.71 -4.83 6.58
CA LEU A 75 4.15 -3.69 5.79
C LEU A 75 5.49 -3.24 6.38
N GLY A 76 6.43 -2.87 5.53
CA GLY A 76 7.79 -2.53 5.89
C GLY A 76 8.31 -1.66 4.77
N GLY A 77 7.75 -0.46 4.68
CA GLY A 77 8.02 0.43 3.57
C GLY A 77 9.29 1.22 3.76
N VAL A 78 9.87 1.73 2.67
CA VAL A 78 11.24 2.22 2.55
C VAL A 78 11.45 3.50 1.71
N ALA A 79 11.05 4.68 2.22
CA ALA A 79 11.17 6.00 1.57
C ALA A 79 12.58 6.41 1.07
N LYS A 80 12.69 7.05 -0.12
CA LYS A 80 13.96 7.66 -0.58
C LYS A 80 14.16 9.00 0.06
N ASP A 81 15.43 9.41 0.13
CA ASP A 81 15.79 10.74 0.56
C ASP A 81 14.89 11.75 -0.15
N ALA A 82 13.91 12.26 0.59
CA ALA A 82 13.42 13.59 0.45
C ALA A 82 14.48 14.49 1.08
N SER A 83 15.62 14.66 0.40
CA SER A 83 16.55 15.75 0.72
C SER A 83 15.96 17.12 0.36
N GLY A 84 14.64 17.29 0.48
CA GLY A 84 13.94 18.56 0.42
C GLY A 84 14.17 19.43 1.66
N ALA A 85 14.79 18.88 2.71
CA ALA A 85 15.12 19.59 3.95
C ALA A 85 16.28 20.60 3.84
N SER A 86 16.92 20.80 2.68
CA SER A 86 18.15 21.63 2.62
C SER A 86 17.95 23.08 2.17
N ALA A 87 16.78 23.45 1.63
CA ALA A 87 16.50 24.85 1.25
C ALA A 87 15.26 25.44 1.95
N ALA A 88 14.27 24.60 2.28
CA ALA A 88 13.07 25.02 2.99
C ALA A 88 13.22 24.65 4.47
N GLY A 89 13.01 25.60 5.38
CA GLY A 89 13.15 25.40 6.83
C GLY A 89 12.07 24.50 7.46
N TYR A 90 11.54 23.51 6.73
CA TYR A 90 10.56 22.54 7.18
C TYR A 90 10.76 21.16 6.52
N SER A 91 10.18 20.11 7.10
CA SER A 91 10.15 18.76 6.49
C SER A 91 8.80 18.49 5.84
N GLY A 92 8.83 17.91 4.63
CA GLY A 92 7.64 17.33 3.99
C GLY A 92 7.37 15.90 4.47
N THR A 93 6.47 15.21 3.77
CA THR A 93 6.26 13.76 3.92
C THR A 93 7.53 12.99 3.55
N ASN A 94 7.77 11.88 4.24
CA ASN A 94 8.86 10.95 3.91
C ASN A 94 8.51 10.14 2.65
N VAL A 95 8.84 10.68 1.48
CA VAL A 95 8.40 10.15 0.17
C VAL A 95 9.33 9.10 -0.43
N HIS A 96 8.82 8.27 -1.33
CA HIS A 96 9.61 7.28 -2.04
C HIS A 96 10.51 7.88 -3.12
N GLU A 97 10.09 8.89 -3.88
CA GLU A 97 10.91 9.48 -4.94
C GLU A 97 10.99 11.00 -4.77
N ALA A 98 12.18 11.56 -4.95
CA ALA A 98 12.36 13.00 -4.89
C ALA A 98 11.51 13.69 -5.97
N GLY A 99 10.78 14.73 -5.59
CA GLY A 99 9.87 15.46 -6.50
C GLY A 99 8.53 14.78 -6.77
N VAL A 100 8.26 13.63 -6.14
CA VAL A 100 6.97 12.94 -6.18
C VAL A 100 6.41 12.87 -4.77
N ASP A 101 5.38 13.65 -4.50
CA ASP A 101 4.73 13.67 -3.20
C ASP A 101 3.70 12.53 -3.07
N GLU A 102 3.48 12.09 -1.83
CA GLU A 102 2.62 10.96 -1.46
C GLU A 102 1.52 11.41 -0.50
N PRO A 103 0.27 10.92 -0.61
CA PRO A 103 -0.76 11.24 0.36
C PRO A 103 -0.37 10.81 1.78
N ASP A 104 -0.59 11.69 2.74
CA ASP A 104 -0.30 11.44 4.16
C ASP A 104 -1.39 12.08 5.03
N LEU A 105 -1.48 11.71 6.31
CA LEU A 105 -2.46 12.28 7.24
C LEU A 105 -2.16 13.73 7.61
N VAL A 106 -0.91 14.18 7.44
CA VAL A 106 -0.47 15.56 7.66
C VAL A 106 0.38 16.07 6.52
N LYS A 107 0.16 17.33 6.14
CA LYS A 107 0.95 18.07 5.15
C LYS A 107 1.34 19.44 5.67
N THR A 108 2.46 19.96 5.18
CA THR A 108 2.89 21.32 5.47
C THR A 108 3.63 21.93 4.28
N ASP A 109 3.51 23.24 4.14
CA ASP A 109 4.30 24.10 3.24
C ASP A 109 5.27 25.01 4.04
N GLY A 110 5.45 24.71 5.34
CA GLY A 110 6.23 25.50 6.29
C GLY A 110 5.50 26.72 6.86
N LYS A 111 4.38 27.15 6.26
CA LYS A 111 3.55 28.27 6.74
C LYS A 111 2.29 27.81 7.45
N ARG A 112 1.82 26.60 7.17
CA ARG A 112 0.71 25.94 7.86
C ARG A 112 0.93 24.44 7.96
N ILE A 113 0.27 23.82 8.92
CA ILE A 113 0.10 22.37 9.03
C ILE A 113 -1.36 22.06 8.72
N VAL A 114 -1.58 21.13 7.80
CA VAL A 114 -2.92 20.67 7.41
C VAL A 114 -3.01 19.20 7.77
N THR A 115 -3.99 18.82 8.57
CA THR A 115 -4.21 17.43 9.01
C THR A 115 -5.69 17.08 8.96
N VAL A 116 -5.99 15.80 8.74
CA VAL A 116 -7.37 15.28 8.83
C VAL A 116 -7.41 14.22 9.92
N THR A 117 -8.17 14.51 10.98
CA THR A 117 -8.37 13.61 12.12
C THR A 117 -9.87 13.46 12.36
N ARG A 118 -10.36 12.22 12.47
CA ARG A 118 -11.78 11.90 12.72
C ARG A 118 -12.75 12.63 11.78
N GLY A 119 -12.43 12.64 10.49
CA GLY A 119 -13.27 13.28 9.47
C GLY A 119 -13.26 14.81 9.47
N VAL A 120 -12.44 15.45 10.32
CA VAL A 120 -12.31 16.91 10.38
C VAL A 120 -10.92 17.32 9.90
N LEU A 121 -10.89 18.17 8.87
CA LEU A 121 -9.69 18.86 8.46
C LEU A 121 -9.43 20.04 9.40
N SER A 122 -8.19 20.15 9.87
CA SER A 122 -7.70 21.28 10.65
C SER A 122 -6.49 21.92 9.98
N VAL A 123 -6.48 23.25 9.94
CA VAL A 123 -5.34 24.07 9.51
C VAL A 123 -4.77 24.74 10.75
N VAL A 124 -3.48 24.52 11.01
CA VAL A 124 -2.76 25.06 12.15
C VAL A 124 -1.67 26.01 11.64
N ASP A 125 -1.62 27.21 12.18
CA ASP A 125 -0.51 28.14 11.96
C ASP A 125 0.62 27.80 12.95
N PRO A 126 1.80 27.36 12.48
CA PRO A 126 2.93 27.01 13.34
C PRO A 126 3.53 28.23 14.05
N ALA A 127 3.37 29.46 13.53
CA ALA A 127 3.92 30.66 14.15
C ALA A 127 3.11 31.08 15.38
N SER A 128 1.78 31.22 15.23
CA SER A 128 0.89 31.52 16.36
C SER A 128 0.55 30.30 17.22
N ARG A 129 0.81 29.08 16.71
CA ARG A 129 0.50 27.79 17.35
C ARG A 129 -0.99 27.65 17.65
N ARG A 130 -1.83 28.08 16.69
CA ARG A 130 -3.29 28.06 16.80
C ARG A 130 -3.91 27.41 15.59
N VAL A 131 -5.07 26.80 15.80
CA VAL A 131 -5.95 26.37 14.71
C VAL A 131 -6.52 27.64 14.05
N THR A 132 -6.29 27.80 12.75
CA THR A 132 -6.78 28.92 11.94
C THR A 132 -7.97 28.55 11.07
N GLY A 133 -8.22 27.25 10.89
CA GLY A 133 -9.37 26.76 10.14
C GLY A 133 -9.76 25.33 10.52
N ARG A 134 -11.05 25.04 10.48
CA ARG A 134 -11.61 23.69 10.61
C ARG A 134 -12.71 23.48 9.58
N LEU A 135 -12.79 22.26 9.05
CA LEU A 135 -13.84 21.87 8.13
C LEU A 135 -14.18 20.38 8.34
N ALA A 136 -15.44 20.10 8.64
CA ALA A 136 -15.94 18.73 8.69
C ALA A 136 -16.07 18.20 7.25
N LEU A 137 -15.35 17.13 6.94
CA LEU A 137 -15.35 16.47 5.62
C LEU A 137 -16.22 15.23 5.61
N ASP A 138 -16.24 14.51 6.73
CA ASP A 138 -17.04 13.31 6.91
C ASP A 138 -17.70 13.33 8.30
N PRO A 139 -18.95 13.86 8.40
CA PRO A 139 -19.65 13.98 9.69
C PRO A 139 -20.06 12.62 10.26
N ASP A 140 -20.09 11.56 9.44
CA ASP A 140 -20.45 10.20 9.83
C ASP A 140 -19.22 9.30 10.03
N ALA A 141 -18.00 9.85 9.94
CA ALA A 141 -16.78 9.11 10.20
C ALA A 141 -16.85 8.54 11.64
N GLU A 142 -17.09 7.23 11.76
CA GLU A 142 -17.07 6.59 13.08
C GLU A 142 -15.65 6.70 13.62
N ARG A 143 -15.53 6.97 14.92
CA ARG A 143 -14.24 7.03 15.64
C ARG A 143 -13.35 5.80 15.43
N PHE A 144 -13.94 4.67 15.02
CA PHE A 144 -13.29 3.38 14.79
C PHE A 144 -13.47 2.80 13.38
N SER A 145 -14.12 3.51 12.44
CA SER A 145 -14.24 3.00 11.06
C SER A 145 -12.98 3.35 10.28
N GLY A 146 -12.14 2.35 10.01
CA GLY A 146 -10.78 2.49 9.49
C GLY A 146 -10.66 2.89 8.02
N GLY A 147 -11.11 4.10 7.70
CA GLY A 147 -10.73 4.82 6.50
C GLY A 147 -9.99 6.09 6.90
N GLU A 148 -8.70 5.97 7.27
CA GLU A 148 -7.89 7.17 7.53
C GLU A 148 -7.83 8.01 6.26
N ALA A 149 -8.22 9.27 6.38
CA ALA A 149 -8.08 10.24 5.33
C ALA A 149 -6.60 10.54 5.12
N SER A 150 -6.19 10.66 3.87
CA SER A 150 -4.88 11.19 3.51
C SER A 150 -5.08 12.42 2.64
N LEU A 151 -4.08 13.28 2.55
CA LEU A 151 -4.16 14.48 1.75
C LEU A 151 -2.87 14.75 0.98
N LEU A 152 -3.04 15.48 -0.11
CA LEU A 152 -1.99 16.09 -0.92
C LEU A 152 -2.13 17.61 -0.83
N LEU A 153 -1.00 18.33 -0.85
CA LEU A 153 -0.97 19.80 -0.70
C LEU A 153 -0.24 20.43 -1.89
N HIS A 154 -0.85 21.45 -2.50
CA HIS A 154 -0.24 22.24 -3.57
C HIS A 154 -0.70 23.69 -3.48
N GLY A 155 0.21 24.63 -3.19
CA GLY A 155 -0.16 26.04 -2.98
C GLY A 155 -1.25 26.16 -1.91
N ASP A 156 -2.33 26.87 -2.21
CA ASP A 156 -3.53 27.02 -1.36
C ASP A 156 -4.59 25.94 -1.56
N ARG A 157 -4.20 24.78 -2.09
CA ARG A 157 -5.12 23.68 -2.37
C ARG A 157 -4.72 22.43 -1.63
N ALA A 158 -5.70 21.74 -1.05
CA ALA A 158 -5.54 20.40 -0.53
C ALA A 158 -6.50 19.44 -1.22
N LEU A 159 -6.01 18.31 -1.71
CA LEU A 159 -6.83 17.20 -2.18
C LEU A 159 -6.89 16.14 -1.09
N VAL A 160 -8.04 16.02 -0.43
CA VAL A 160 -8.28 15.00 0.59
C VAL A 160 -8.83 13.74 -0.08
N LEU A 161 -8.18 12.62 0.18
CA LEU A 161 -8.51 11.30 -0.34
C LEU A 161 -9.20 10.51 0.77
N LEU A 162 -10.49 10.25 0.61
CA LEU A 162 -11.29 9.48 1.55
C LEU A 162 -11.49 8.07 1.00
N ARG A 163 -11.02 7.08 1.77
CA ARG A 163 -11.36 5.68 1.52
C ARG A 163 -12.85 5.50 1.74
N ALA A 164 -13.49 4.82 0.79
CA ALA A 164 -14.94 4.83 0.59
C ALA A 164 -15.79 4.96 1.87
N GLY A 165 -16.57 6.03 1.94
CA GLY A 165 -17.62 6.18 2.93
C GLY A 165 -18.61 5.02 2.82
N ARG A 166 -19.14 4.57 3.96
CA ARG A 166 -20.16 3.53 3.98
C ARG A 166 -21.36 3.94 3.12
N THR A 167 -21.77 2.99 2.27
CA THR A 167 -23.17 2.65 1.92
C THR A 167 -24.13 3.77 1.55
N VAL A 168 -24.46 3.91 0.26
CA VAL A 168 -25.79 4.44 -0.12
C VAL A 168 -26.79 3.28 -0.10
N LYS A 169 -27.70 3.26 0.88
CA LYS A 169 -28.90 2.38 0.84
C LYS A 169 -29.92 3.02 -0.13
N GLY A 170 -29.90 2.62 -1.40
CA GLY A 170 -30.96 2.99 -2.35
C GLY A 170 -32.03 1.90 -2.46
N PRO A 171 -33.35 2.22 -2.39
CA PRO A 171 -34.38 1.25 -2.72
C PRO A 171 -34.41 0.99 -4.24
N VAL A 172 -34.45 -0.28 -4.64
CA VAL A 172 -34.77 -0.71 -6.01
C VAL A 172 -36.21 -1.25 -5.99
N PRO A 173 -37.15 -0.68 -6.76
CA PRO A 173 -38.52 -1.22 -6.84
C PRO A 173 -38.51 -2.67 -7.35
N GLY A 174 -39.15 -3.59 -6.61
CA GLY A 174 -39.44 -4.95 -7.08
C GLY A 174 -38.40 -6.05 -6.79
N ARG A 175 -37.36 -5.82 -5.98
CA ARG A 175 -36.43 -6.87 -5.52
C ARG A 175 -36.35 -6.90 -3.99
N GLN A 176 -36.34 -8.10 -3.40
CA GLN A 176 -35.89 -8.30 -2.01
C GLN A 176 -34.48 -7.74 -1.88
N THR A 177 -34.36 -6.61 -1.17
CA THR A 177 -33.16 -5.80 -1.03
C THR A 177 -32.15 -6.44 -0.07
N ARG A 178 -31.02 -6.93 -0.59
CA ARG A 178 -29.76 -6.84 0.17
C ARG A 178 -29.09 -5.52 -0.24
N PRO A 179 -28.48 -4.75 0.67
CA PRO A 179 -27.67 -3.60 0.29
C PRO A 179 -26.47 -4.11 -0.51
N GLY A 180 -26.52 -3.99 -1.84
CA GLY A 180 -25.33 -4.11 -2.68
C GLY A 180 -24.48 -2.87 -2.44
N THR A 181 -23.41 -2.99 -1.66
CA THR A 181 -22.49 -1.88 -1.42
C THR A 181 -21.43 -1.89 -2.51
N THR A 182 -21.56 -1.04 -3.53
CA THR A 182 -20.43 -0.72 -4.39
C THR A 182 -19.53 0.22 -3.61
N PRO A 183 -18.26 -0.13 -3.30
CA PRO A 183 -17.33 0.82 -2.70
C PRO A 183 -17.18 2.03 -3.62
N GLN A 184 -17.13 3.23 -3.07
CA GLN A 184 -16.97 4.47 -3.83
C GLN A 184 -15.90 5.35 -3.19
N ALA A 185 -14.78 5.55 -3.89
CA ALA A 185 -13.75 6.49 -3.46
C ALA A 185 -14.26 7.93 -3.59
N ARG A 186 -13.91 8.78 -2.62
CA ARG A 186 -14.30 10.19 -2.58
C ARG A 186 -13.07 11.07 -2.44
N LEU A 187 -12.88 11.99 -3.39
CA LEU A 187 -11.77 12.93 -3.42
C LEU A 187 -12.34 14.34 -3.25
N VAL A 188 -11.84 15.11 -2.30
CA VAL A 188 -12.36 16.44 -1.96
C VAL A 188 -11.26 17.48 -2.14
N LEU A 189 -11.43 18.40 -3.08
CA LEU A 189 -10.54 19.52 -3.31
C LEU A 189 -10.98 20.70 -2.44
N LEU A 190 -10.03 21.24 -1.69
CA LEU A 190 -10.23 22.34 -0.76
C LEU A 190 -9.44 23.57 -1.18
N ASP A 191 -10.02 24.74 -0.90
CA ASP A 191 -9.33 26.03 -0.87
C ASP A 191 -8.91 26.36 0.55
N LEU A 192 -7.64 26.75 0.72
CA LEU A 192 -7.02 27.09 1.98
C LEU A 192 -6.50 28.54 2.02
N ALA A 193 -6.82 29.38 1.04
CA ALA A 193 -6.39 30.79 1.03
C ALA A 193 -7.05 31.64 2.15
N GLY A 194 -8.16 31.14 2.69
CA GLY A 194 -8.83 31.68 3.87
C GLY A 194 -9.36 30.54 4.76
N PRO A 195 -10.51 30.70 5.42
CA PRO A 195 -11.18 29.57 6.08
C PRO A 195 -11.35 28.40 5.09
N PRO A 196 -11.01 27.15 5.47
CA PRO A 196 -11.05 26.01 4.56
C PRO A 196 -12.45 25.82 3.99
N ARG A 197 -12.55 25.69 2.66
CA ARG A 197 -13.81 25.46 1.96
C ARG A 197 -13.68 24.41 0.87
N VAL A 198 -14.74 23.62 0.64
CA VAL A 198 -14.81 22.69 -0.48
C VAL A 198 -14.98 23.48 -1.77
N VAL A 199 -14.15 23.17 -2.78
CA VAL A 199 -14.26 23.77 -4.13
C VAL A 199 -14.53 22.71 -5.21
N GLY A 200 -14.44 21.43 -4.86
CA GLY A 200 -14.84 20.36 -5.74
C GLY A 200 -14.79 19.02 -5.06
N GLU A 201 -15.63 18.10 -5.51
CA GLU A 201 -15.64 16.73 -5.05
C GLU A 201 -15.76 15.77 -6.24
N TYR A 202 -14.98 14.70 -6.21
CA TYR A 202 -14.99 13.63 -7.20
C TYR A 202 -15.30 12.31 -6.53
N ARG A 203 -16.37 11.66 -6.95
CA ARG A 203 -16.77 10.32 -6.48
C ARG A 203 -16.66 9.33 -7.62
N ILE A 204 -16.08 8.16 -7.35
CA ILE A 204 -15.92 7.13 -8.38
C ILE A 204 -16.09 5.73 -7.80
N ASP A 205 -16.74 4.87 -8.57
CA ASP A 205 -16.89 3.46 -8.24
C ASP A 205 -15.52 2.79 -8.05
N GLY A 206 -15.31 2.18 -6.90
CA GLY A 206 -14.09 1.47 -6.55
C GLY A 206 -13.50 1.90 -5.21
N LEU A 207 -12.33 1.33 -4.93
CA LEU A 207 -11.50 1.59 -3.76
C LEU A 207 -10.30 2.43 -4.19
N LEU A 208 -9.95 3.44 -3.38
CA LEU A 208 -8.69 4.13 -3.49
C LEU A 208 -7.55 3.16 -3.18
N VAL A 209 -6.64 2.96 -4.13
CA VAL A 209 -5.40 2.20 -3.91
C VAL A 209 -4.36 3.13 -3.29
N ASP A 210 -3.98 4.17 -4.04
CA ASP A 210 -2.95 5.13 -3.67
C ASP A 210 -2.98 6.35 -4.62
N ALA A 211 -2.18 7.38 -4.36
CA ALA A 211 -1.98 8.51 -5.27
C ALA A 211 -0.55 9.06 -5.25
N ARG A 212 -0.13 9.74 -6.30
CA ARG A 212 1.19 10.40 -6.41
C ARG A 212 1.02 11.79 -6.98
N GLN A 213 1.67 12.79 -6.40
CA GLN A 213 1.66 14.16 -6.92
C GLN A 213 3.03 14.53 -7.49
N SER A 214 3.06 15.09 -8.69
CA SER A 214 4.25 15.73 -9.25
C SER A 214 3.89 17.13 -9.74
N GLY A 215 4.58 18.14 -9.22
CA GLY A 215 4.17 19.54 -9.40
C GLY A 215 2.76 19.79 -8.88
N ALA A 216 1.89 20.33 -9.73
CA ALA A 216 0.47 20.53 -9.45
C ALA A 216 -0.41 19.31 -9.76
N THR A 217 0.12 18.29 -10.46
CA THR A 217 -0.70 17.17 -10.93
C THR A 217 -0.73 16.03 -9.92
N ALA A 218 -1.92 15.66 -9.45
CA ALA A 218 -2.17 14.45 -8.67
C ALA A 218 -2.65 13.31 -9.58
N ARG A 219 -1.96 12.17 -9.53
CA ARG A 219 -2.35 10.90 -10.16
C ARG A 219 -2.97 10.00 -9.11
N VAL A 220 -4.24 9.64 -9.25
CA VAL A 220 -4.98 8.84 -8.26
C VAL A 220 -5.34 7.49 -8.84
N VAL A 221 -5.01 6.41 -8.14
CA VAL A 221 -5.25 5.04 -8.61
C VAL A 221 -6.45 4.45 -7.89
N ILE A 222 -7.47 4.07 -8.67
CA ILE A 222 -8.72 3.45 -8.20
C ILE A 222 -8.79 2.02 -8.70
N ARG A 223 -9.14 1.10 -7.81
CA ARG A 223 -9.44 -0.29 -8.15
C ARG A 223 -10.93 -0.53 -8.02
N SER A 224 -11.59 -0.97 -9.08
CA SER A 224 -13.01 -1.31 -9.05
C SER A 224 -13.26 -2.77 -9.46
N ALA A 225 -14.45 -3.26 -9.12
CA ALA A 225 -14.96 -4.56 -9.52
C ALA A 225 -16.23 -4.34 -10.36
N PRO A 226 -16.54 -5.25 -11.30
CA PRO A 226 -17.75 -5.13 -12.10
C PRO A 226 -19.00 -5.32 -11.21
N ARG A 227 -20.06 -4.60 -11.55
CA ARG A 227 -21.36 -4.58 -10.84
C ARG A 227 -22.22 -5.79 -11.21
N LEU A 228 -21.68 -7.00 -11.01
CA LEU A 228 -22.39 -8.25 -11.30
C LEU A 228 -23.03 -8.83 -10.04
N ASP A 229 -24.35 -8.94 -10.07
CA ASP A 229 -25.13 -9.56 -8.99
C ASP A 229 -25.18 -11.08 -9.17
N PHE A 230 -24.21 -11.76 -8.55
CA PHE A 230 -24.19 -13.22 -8.54
C PHE A 230 -25.21 -13.77 -7.53
N PRO A 231 -26.11 -14.67 -7.94
CA PRO A 231 -27.13 -15.18 -7.04
C PRO A 231 -26.50 -15.97 -5.89
N TYR A 232 -26.61 -15.46 -4.66
CA TYR A 232 -26.25 -16.22 -3.48
C TYR A 232 -27.27 -17.35 -3.28
N ARG A 233 -26.85 -18.58 -3.61
CA ARG A 233 -27.71 -19.75 -3.47
C ARG A 233 -27.13 -20.67 -2.40
N SER A 234 -27.68 -20.58 -1.20
CA SER A 234 -27.44 -21.51 -0.09
C SER A 234 -28.17 -22.85 -0.27
N ASP A 235 -28.64 -23.15 -1.49
CA ASP A 235 -29.32 -24.39 -1.81
C ASP A 235 -28.31 -25.55 -2.00
N ARG A 236 -28.82 -26.78 -1.98
CA ARG A 236 -28.06 -28.05 -2.16
C ARG A 236 -27.44 -28.23 -3.57
N LYS A 237 -27.16 -27.14 -4.29
CA LYS A 237 -26.58 -27.17 -5.64
C LYS A 237 -25.10 -27.52 -5.61
N THR A 238 -24.65 -28.15 -6.69
CA THR A 238 -23.24 -28.43 -6.94
C THR A 238 -22.50 -27.17 -7.39
N ASP A 239 -21.17 -27.14 -7.23
CA ASP A 239 -20.36 -26.01 -7.70
C ASP A 239 -20.48 -25.78 -9.20
N ALA A 240 -20.63 -26.84 -9.99
CA ALA A 240 -20.88 -26.74 -11.44
C ALA A 240 -22.18 -25.98 -11.76
N GLN A 241 -23.26 -26.26 -11.02
CA GLN A 241 -24.54 -25.55 -11.17
C GLN A 241 -24.42 -24.07 -10.76
N ARG A 242 -23.65 -23.77 -9.71
CA ARG A 242 -23.38 -22.39 -9.29
C ARG A 242 -22.56 -21.63 -10.33
N ILE A 243 -21.49 -22.23 -10.84
CA ILE A 243 -20.66 -21.65 -11.91
C ILE A 243 -21.50 -21.39 -13.16
N ALA A 244 -22.34 -22.34 -13.58
CA ALA A 244 -23.23 -22.16 -14.73
C ALA A 244 -24.20 -20.98 -14.54
N ALA A 245 -24.76 -20.83 -13.34
CA ALA A 245 -25.61 -19.68 -13.01
C ALA A 245 -24.84 -18.36 -13.04
N ASN A 246 -23.62 -18.31 -12.50
CA ASN A 246 -22.77 -17.12 -12.52
C ASN A 246 -22.34 -16.75 -13.94
N ARG A 247 -22.06 -17.73 -14.80
CA ARG A 247 -21.78 -17.50 -16.23
C ARG A 247 -22.98 -16.91 -16.96
N ALA A 248 -24.20 -17.35 -16.63
CA ALA A 248 -25.42 -16.78 -17.21
C ALA A 248 -25.67 -15.31 -16.78
N VAL A 249 -25.19 -14.89 -15.61
CA VAL A 249 -25.17 -13.46 -15.21
C VAL A 249 -24.20 -12.69 -16.11
N ILE A 250 -22.98 -13.21 -16.30
CA ILE A 250 -21.96 -12.59 -17.15
C ILE A 250 -22.42 -12.48 -18.61
N ASP A 251 -23.14 -13.48 -19.14
CA ASP A 251 -23.66 -13.44 -20.52
C ASP A 251 -24.67 -12.31 -20.75
N LYS A 252 -25.38 -11.87 -19.69
CA LYS A 252 -26.35 -10.77 -19.74
C LYS A 252 -25.72 -9.40 -19.45
N ALA A 253 -24.56 -9.38 -18.80
CA ALA A 253 -23.91 -8.17 -18.35
C ALA A 253 -23.48 -7.28 -19.53
N THR A 254 -23.75 -5.98 -19.45
CA THR A 254 -23.37 -5.00 -20.47
C THR A 254 -22.01 -4.39 -20.15
N LEU A 255 -21.42 -3.63 -21.08
CA LEU A 255 -20.14 -2.96 -20.80
C LEU A 255 -20.26 -1.98 -19.62
N ASP A 256 -21.44 -1.39 -19.43
CA ASP A 256 -21.76 -0.54 -18.28
C ASP A 256 -21.83 -1.30 -16.96
N ASP A 257 -21.69 -2.63 -16.91
CA ASP A 257 -21.46 -3.34 -15.65
C ASP A 257 -19.98 -3.36 -15.24
N TRP A 258 -19.06 -3.12 -16.18
CA TRP A 258 -17.61 -3.12 -15.95
C TRP A 258 -17.01 -1.73 -15.75
N LEU A 259 -17.49 -0.74 -16.49
CA LEU A 259 -16.86 0.58 -16.52
C LEU A 259 -17.11 1.36 -15.21
N PRO A 260 -16.08 1.90 -14.55
CA PRO A 260 -16.26 2.77 -13.39
C PRO A 260 -17.10 3.99 -13.77
N ARG A 261 -18.12 4.29 -12.96
CA ARG A 261 -18.89 5.53 -13.06
C ARG A 261 -18.33 6.55 -12.08
N TYR A 262 -18.39 7.81 -12.46
CA TYR A 262 -17.96 8.91 -11.62
C TYR A 262 -18.96 10.06 -11.61
N GLU A 263 -18.90 10.83 -10.53
CA GLU A 263 -19.68 12.03 -10.29
C GLU A 263 -18.73 13.14 -9.85
N ILE A 264 -18.91 14.32 -10.43
CA ILE A 264 -18.23 15.56 -10.07
C ILE A 264 -19.27 16.47 -9.45
N ARG A 265 -18.95 16.98 -8.26
CA ARG A 265 -19.81 17.88 -7.51
C ARG A 265 -19.08 19.18 -7.22
N ASP A 266 -19.81 20.27 -7.28
CA ASP A 266 -19.44 21.47 -6.52
C ASP A 266 -19.91 21.28 -5.06
N ASP A 267 -19.82 22.33 -4.24
CA ASP A 267 -20.20 22.29 -2.81
C ASP A 267 -21.69 21.91 -2.58
N VAL A 268 -22.56 22.09 -3.58
CA VAL A 268 -24.02 21.98 -3.39
C VAL A 268 -24.67 20.95 -4.33
N ARG A 269 -24.15 20.77 -5.55
CA ARG A 269 -24.80 19.99 -6.61
C ARG A 269 -23.83 19.19 -7.46
N THR A 270 -24.37 18.17 -8.10
CA THR A 270 -23.70 17.45 -9.19
C THR A 270 -23.54 18.39 -10.38
N VAL A 271 -22.30 18.63 -10.79
CA VAL A 271 -21.95 19.47 -11.95
C VAL A 271 -21.51 18.63 -13.15
N GLY A 272 -21.21 17.35 -12.94
CA GLY A 272 -20.89 16.41 -14.00
C GLY A 272 -21.09 14.97 -13.55
N THR A 273 -21.48 14.11 -14.48
CA THR A 273 -21.45 12.66 -14.31
C THR A 273 -20.81 12.05 -15.55
N GLY A 274 -20.20 10.89 -15.39
CA GLY A 274 -19.60 10.21 -16.50
C GLY A 274 -19.25 8.76 -16.20
N ARG A 275 -18.68 8.14 -17.22
CA ARG A 275 -18.12 6.80 -17.17
C ARG A 275 -16.84 6.80 -17.96
N VAL A 276 -15.92 5.91 -17.62
CA VAL A 276 -14.72 5.71 -18.44
C VAL A 276 -15.15 5.28 -19.85
N GLY A 277 -14.67 5.98 -20.88
CA GLY A 277 -14.91 5.61 -22.28
C GLY A 277 -14.27 4.26 -22.61
N CYS A 278 -14.89 3.44 -23.46
CA CYS A 278 -14.36 2.12 -23.80
C CYS A 278 -13.01 2.20 -24.55
N ASP A 279 -12.81 3.30 -25.29
CA ASP A 279 -11.57 3.69 -25.96
C ASP A 279 -10.42 4.02 -24.99
N ARG A 280 -10.76 4.27 -23.72
CA ARG A 280 -9.80 4.49 -22.62
C ARG A 280 -9.55 3.24 -21.78
N VAL A 281 -10.09 2.09 -22.19
CA VAL A 281 -9.86 0.81 -21.52
C VAL A 281 -8.86 -0.03 -22.31
N SER A 282 -7.77 -0.38 -21.66
CA SER A 282 -6.77 -1.31 -22.17
C SER A 282 -6.78 -2.61 -21.39
N ARG A 283 -6.03 -3.61 -21.86
CA ARG A 283 -5.85 -4.86 -21.12
C ARG A 283 -4.47 -5.48 -21.37
N PRO A 284 -3.95 -6.27 -20.42
CA PRO A 284 -2.89 -7.22 -20.71
C PRO A 284 -3.39 -8.37 -21.60
N ALA A 285 -2.47 -9.20 -22.11
CA ALA A 285 -2.81 -10.37 -22.92
C ALA A 285 -3.66 -11.39 -22.14
N GLY A 286 -3.35 -11.62 -20.86
CA GLY A 286 -4.14 -12.42 -19.94
C GLY A 286 -4.71 -11.57 -18.81
N PHE A 287 -6.00 -11.68 -18.54
CA PHE A 287 -6.70 -10.97 -17.46
C PHE A 287 -7.94 -11.75 -17.03
N SER A 288 -8.49 -11.42 -15.85
CA SER A 288 -9.65 -12.11 -15.28
C SER A 288 -11.00 -11.47 -15.66
N GLY A 289 -11.00 -10.20 -16.06
CA GLY A 289 -12.23 -9.40 -16.22
C GLY A 289 -12.97 -9.14 -14.91
N ALA A 290 -12.34 -9.44 -13.76
CA ALA A 290 -12.94 -9.32 -12.43
C ALA A 290 -12.54 -8.04 -11.68
N SER A 291 -11.59 -7.27 -12.23
CA SER A 291 -11.15 -6.00 -11.67
C SER A 291 -10.75 -5.03 -12.78
N MET A 292 -10.80 -3.75 -12.46
CA MET A 292 -10.34 -2.63 -13.26
C MET A 292 -9.45 -1.75 -12.40
N VAL A 293 -8.29 -1.36 -12.92
CA VAL A 293 -7.44 -0.32 -12.34
C VAL A 293 -7.60 0.94 -13.19
N THR A 294 -7.95 2.05 -12.57
CA THR A 294 -8.12 3.36 -13.23
C THR A 294 -7.14 4.36 -12.67
N VAL A 295 -6.35 4.98 -13.54
CA VAL A 295 -5.48 6.12 -13.19
C VAL A 295 -6.21 7.40 -13.55
N LEU A 296 -6.52 8.19 -12.54
CA LEU A 296 -7.11 9.53 -12.64
C LEU A 296 -6.05 10.60 -12.52
N SER A 297 -6.35 11.78 -13.03
CA SER A 297 -5.43 12.92 -13.14
C SER A 297 -6.13 14.22 -12.80
N PHE A 298 -5.64 14.89 -11.78
CA PHE A 298 -6.19 16.16 -11.33
C PHE A 298 -5.09 17.22 -11.28
N ASP A 299 -5.34 18.37 -11.89
CA ASP A 299 -4.51 19.56 -11.69
C ASP A 299 -4.99 20.29 -10.43
N LEU A 300 -4.17 20.27 -9.39
CA LEU A 300 -4.45 20.94 -8.13
C LEU A 300 -4.28 22.46 -8.23
N GLY A 301 -3.73 22.99 -9.31
CA GLY A 301 -3.74 24.44 -9.59
C GLY A 301 -5.06 24.95 -10.16
N ALA A 302 -5.94 24.05 -10.61
CA ALA A 302 -7.22 24.41 -11.21
C ALA A 302 -8.21 24.97 -10.17
N SER A 303 -9.23 25.69 -10.65
CA SER A 303 -10.29 26.25 -9.80
C SER A 303 -11.29 25.20 -9.30
N ALA A 304 -11.39 24.05 -9.96
CA ALA A 304 -12.28 22.94 -9.62
C ALA A 304 -11.71 21.61 -10.15
N LEU A 305 -12.24 20.48 -9.64
CA LEU A 305 -11.90 19.16 -10.16
C LEU A 305 -12.56 18.94 -11.54
N GLY A 306 -11.75 18.49 -12.51
CA GLY A 306 -12.25 18.03 -13.81
C GLY A 306 -12.74 16.58 -13.79
N ALA A 307 -12.97 16.01 -14.98
CA ALA A 307 -13.38 14.62 -15.15
C ALA A 307 -12.33 13.57 -14.75
N GLY A 308 -11.10 14.02 -14.47
CA GLY A 308 -10.00 13.18 -14.02
C GLY A 308 -9.27 12.43 -15.14
N ASP A 309 -9.61 12.66 -16.41
CA ASP A 309 -9.06 11.97 -17.59
C ASP A 309 -8.76 10.48 -17.36
N PRO A 310 -9.78 9.68 -16.99
CA PRO A 310 -9.58 8.31 -16.54
C PRO A 310 -8.98 7.44 -17.64
N VAL A 311 -7.90 6.73 -17.31
CA VAL A 311 -7.36 5.64 -18.14
C VAL A 311 -7.41 4.35 -17.35
N THR A 312 -8.08 3.35 -17.92
CA THR A 312 -8.38 2.10 -17.23
C THR A 312 -7.66 0.92 -17.88
N VAL A 313 -7.20 0.00 -17.06
CA VAL A 313 -6.72 -1.31 -17.49
C VAL A 313 -7.61 -2.38 -16.85
N ALA A 314 -8.08 -3.34 -17.65
CA ALA A 314 -8.82 -4.52 -17.18
C ALA A 314 -7.86 -5.50 -16.48
N ALA A 315 -7.39 -5.08 -15.31
CA ALA A 315 -6.38 -5.71 -14.50
C ALA A 315 -6.68 -5.47 -13.02
N ASP A 316 -5.92 -6.14 -12.16
CA ASP A 316 -5.93 -5.92 -10.73
C ASP A 316 -4.69 -5.11 -10.31
N GLY A 317 -4.71 -4.49 -9.13
CA GLY A 317 -3.63 -3.61 -8.68
C GLY A 317 -3.80 -3.16 -7.24
N ASP A 318 -2.76 -3.33 -6.43
CA ASP A 318 -2.79 -3.07 -4.99
C ASP A 318 -1.54 -2.33 -4.46
N THR A 319 -0.58 -2.07 -5.34
CA THR A 319 0.69 -1.39 -5.05
C THR A 319 0.98 -0.38 -6.15
N VAL A 320 1.30 0.87 -5.78
CA VAL A 320 1.61 1.95 -6.71
C VAL A 320 3.02 2.45 -6.47
N TYR A 321 3.77 2.64 -7.55
CA TYR A 321 5.09 3.28 -7.55
C TYR A 321 5.12 4.35 -8.65
N SER A 322 5.78 5.48 -8.41
CA SER A 322 5.95 6.50 -9.46
C SER A 322 7.23 7.30 -9.24
N ASN A 323 7.92 7.61 -10.34
CA ASN A 323 9.00 8.59 -10.38
C ASN A 323 8.56 9.92 -11.02
N GLY A 324 7.24 10.17 -11.09
CA GLY A 324 6.64 11.37 -11.68
C GLY A 324 6.38 11.20 -13.17
N ALA A 325 7.42 10.86 -13.94
CA ALA A 325 7.30 10.63 -15.39
C ALA A 325 6.66 9.30 -15.75
N ARG A 326 6.81 8.28 -14.89
CA ARG A 326 6.24 6.95 -15.06
C ARG A 326 5.58 6.50 -13.77
N LEU A 327 4.43 5.86 -13.91
CA LEU A 327 3.67 5.26 -12.82
C LEU A 327 3.52 3.77 -13.09
N TYR A 328 3.75 2.96 -12.06
CA TYR A 328 3.62 1.51 -12.10
C TYR A 328 2.54 1.09 -11.11
N VAL A 329 1.61 0.26 -11.58
CA VAL A 329 0.68 -0.44 -10.71
C VAL A 329 1.04 -1.91 -10.73
N ALA A 330 1.19 -2.52 -9.56
CA ALA A 330 1.50 -3.93 -9.42
C ALA A 330 0.39 -4.69 -8.68
N ASN A 331 0.27 -5.98 -8.97
CA ASN A 331 -0.61 -6.93 -8.29
C ASN A 331 0.15 -8.23 -8.05
N ASP A 332 0.33 -8.57 -6.79
CA ASP A 332 1.09 -9.76 -6.38
C ASP A 332 0.23 -11.03 -6.26
N GLN A 333 -1.06 -10.93 -6.59
CA GLN A 333 -2.03 -12.03 -6.60
C GLN A 333 -2.22 -12.76 -5.26
N ARG A 334 -1.75 -12.23 -4.12
CA ARG A 334 -1.82 -12.95 -2.83
C ARG A 334 -3.23 -13.29 -2.37
N TRP A 335 -4.24 -12.53 -2.76
CA TRP A 335 -5.64 -12.89 -2.48
C TRP A 335 -6.01 -14.29 -3.01
N ARG A 336 -5.28 -14.83 -3.99
CA ARG A 336 -5.50 -16.17 -4.54
C ARG A 336 -4.99 -17.30 -3.63
N THR A 337 -4.05 -17.03 -2.72
CA THR A 337 -3.49 -18.05 -1.81
C THR A 337 -4.47 -18.45 -0.71
N TRP A 338 -5.44 -17.60 -0.40
CA TRP A 338 -6.48 -17.84 0.62
C TRP A 338 -7.66 -18.69 0.11
N ARG A 339 -7.75 -18.96 -1.20
CA ARG A 339 -8.89 -19.66 -1.83
C ARG A 339 -8.71 -21.16 -2.08
N GLY A 340 -7.57 -21.72 -1.70
CA GLY A 340 -7.33 -23.16 -1.70
C GLY A 340 -6.77 -23.52 -0.35
N GLY A 341 -7.26 -24.59 0.28
CA GLY A 341 -6.74 -25.10 1.54
C GLY A 341 -5.21 -25.29 1.56
N PRO A 342 -4.64 -25.66 2.71
CA PRO A 342 -3.21 -25.54 2.97
C PRO A 342 -2.37 -26.22 1.88
N SER A 343 -1.38 -25.48 1.37
CA SER A 343 -0.25 -25.93 0.54
C SER A 343 -0.51 -26.33 -0.93
N ALA A 344 -1.22 -25.52 -1.71
CA ALA A 344 -0.87 -25.44 -3.13
C ALA A 344 0.00 -24.19 -3.32
N ALA A 345 1.32 -24.37 -3.22
CA ALA A 345 2.31 -23.40 -3.69
C ALA A 345 2.06 -23.20 -5.18
N ARG A 346 1.19 -22.25 -5.52
CA ARG A 346 1.04 -21.78 -6.90
C ARG A 346 2.23 -20.87 -7.17
N ASP A 347 2.74 -20.92 -8.39
CA ASP A 347 3.73 -19.95 -8.88
C ASP A 347 3.10 -18.56 -8.80
N THR A 348 3.23 -17.91 -7.64
CA THR A 348 2.79 -16.54 -7.43
C THR A 348 3.66 -15.66 -8.30
N ASN A 349 3.03 -14.80 -9.10
CA ASN A 349 3.71 -13.83 -9.93
C ASN A 349 3.18 -12.45 -9.59
N THR A 350 4.07 -11.46 -9.61
CA THR A 350 3.72 -10.05 -9.55
C THR A 350 3.52 -9.57 -10.98
N GLU A 351 2.29 -9.17 -11.32
CA GLU A 351 1.98 -8.47 -12.57
C GLU A 351 2.26 -6.98 -12.39
N ILE A 352 2.79 -6.35 -13.43
CA ILE A 352 3.21 -4.95 -13.40
C ILE A 352 2.66 -4.24 -14.63
N TYR A 353 2.04 -3.07 -14.42
CA TYR A 353 1.41 -2.24 -15.43
C TYR A 353 2.06 -0.86 -15.42
N GLN A 354 2.74 -0.50 -16.50
CA GLN A 354 3.43 0.78 -16.66
C GLN A 354 2.54 1.80 -17.37
N PHE A 355 2.47 2.99 -16.80
CA PHE A 355 1.84 4.18 -17.35
C PHE A 355 2.90 5.27 -17.55
N ASP A 356 2.81 5.96 -18.68
CA ASP A 356 3.51 7.22 -18.94
C ASP A 356 2.65 8.36 -18.38
N THR A 357 3.25 9.15 -17.50
CA THR A 357 2.60 10.22 -16.75
C THR A 357 3.35 11.55 -16.87
N ALA A 358 4.34 11.65 -17.77
CA ALA A 358 5.22 12.81 -17.91
C ALA A 358 4.48 14.11 -18.23
N ALA A 359 3.38 14.05 -18.97
CA ALA A 359 2.52 15.19 -19.24
C ALA A 359 1.08 14.75 -19.59
N GLY A 360 0.11 15.63 -19.34
CA GLY A 360 -1.28 15.46 -19.79
C GLY A 360 -1.96 14.20 -19.24
N THR A 361 -2.85 13.61 -20.04
CA THR A 361 -3.56 12.36 -19.70
C THR A 361 -2.58 11.18 -19.65
N PRO A 362 -2.65 10.29 -18.62
CA PRO A 362 -1.80 9.12 -18.54
C PRO A 362 -1.97 8.21 -19.75
N ARG A 363 -0.94 7.44 -20.10
CA ARG A 363 -1.04 6.44 -21.17
C ARG A 363 -0.51 5.11 -20.67
N PHE A 364 -1.27 4.04 -20.83
CA PHE A 364 -0.77 2.69 -20.57
C PHE A 364 0.24 2.29 -21.65
N VAL A 365 1.46 1.91 -21.24
CA VAL A 365 2.62 1.75 -22.15
C VAL A 365 3.13 0.33 -22.23
N ALA A 366 3.16 -0.38 -21.11
CA ALA A 366 3.69 -1.74 -21.10
C ALA A 366 3.17 -2.53 -19.91
N ALA A 367 3.23 -3.86 -20.04
CA ALA A 367 3.02 -4.76 -18.93
C ALA A 367 4.07 -5.87 -18.89
N GLY A 368 4.35 -6.38 -17.70
CA GLY A 368 5.26 -7.50 -17.48
C GLY A 368 4.88 -8.28 -16.24
N SER A 369 5.65 -9.31 -15.95
CA SER A 369 5.55 -10.03 -14.70
C SER A 369 6.91 -10.51 -14.21
N VAL A 370 7.02 -10.67 -12.90
CA VAL A 370 8.16 -11.32 -12.25
C VAL A 370 7.67 -12.40 -11.29
N PRO A 371 8.46 -13.46 -11.04
CA PRO A 371 8.12 -14.44 -10.02
C PRO A 371 8.04 -13.81 -8.64
N GLY A 372 7.13 -14.31 -7.82
CA GLY A 372 6.96 -13.94 -6.42
C GLY A 372 6.02 -12.77 -6.17
N TRP A 373 6.03 -12.29 -4.93
CA TRP A 373 5.20 -11.20 -4.43
C TRP A 373 6.04 -10.05 -3.86
N LEU A 374 5.51 -8.83 -3.90
CA LEU A 374 6.15 -7.60 -3.41
C LEU A 374 5.89 -7.37 -1.93
N ILE A 375 6.87 -6.94 -1.13
CA ILE A 375 6.53 -6.51 0.24
C ILE A 375 5.60 -5.28 0.24
N ASP A 376 5.93 -4.28 -0.58
CA ASP A 376 5.17 -3.05 -0.79
C ASP A 376 5.75 -2.24 -1.97
N GLN A 377 5.42 -0.95 -2.06
CA GLN A 377 5.89 -0.06 -3.13
C GLN A 377 7.42 0.07 -3.21
N TYR A 378 8.15 -0.16 -2.13
CA TYR A 378 9.59 0.08 -2.04
C TYR A 378 10.45 -1.07 -2.55
N ALA A 379 9.80 -2.20 -2.77
CA ALA A 379 10.32 -3.25 -3.63
C ALA A 379 10.41 -2.83 -5.10
N LEU A 380 9.92 -1.65 -5.49
CA LEU A 380 9.98 -1.13 -6.86
C LEU A 380 10.90 0.10 -6.91
N SER A 381 11.75 0.21 -7.92
CA SER A 381 12.45 1.46 -8.22
C SER A 381 12.93 1.54 -9.65
N GLU A 382 12.71 2.67 -10.31
CA GLU A 382 13.33 2.96 -11.59
C GLU A 382 14.71 3.61 -11.41
N TRP A 383 15.67 3.15 -12.20
CA TRP A 383 17.00 3.76 -12.32
C TRP A 383 17.55 3.52 -13.71
N ASP A 384 18.09 4.57 -14.32
CA ASP A 384 18.64 4.54 -15.69
C ASP A 384 17.70 3.88 -16.71
N GLY A 385 16.41 4.25 -16.66
CA GLY A 385 15.38 3.72 -17.54
C GLY A 385 14.94 2.27 -17.30
N HIS A 386 15.47 1.59 -16.27
CA HIS A 386 15.14 0.22 -15.92
C HIS A 386 14.34 0.14 -14.61
N LEU A 387 13.27 -0.64 -14.62
CA LEU A 387 12.50 -0.95 -13.41
C LEU A 387 13.18 -2.09 -12.65
N ARG A 388 13.47 -1.88 -11.36
CA ARG A 388 14.02 -2.87 -10.44
C ARG A 388 12.91 -3.33 -9.50
N VAL A 389 12.79 -4.64 -9.32
CA VAL A 389 11.67 -5.27 -8.61
C VAL A 389 12.19 -6.36 -7.68
N ALA A 390 11.95 -6.22 -6.38
CA ALA A 390 12.33 -7.21 -5.38
C ALA A 390 11.11 -8.04 -4.93
N THR A 391 11.20 -9.36 -4.97
CA THR A 391 10.07 -10.22 -4.60
C THR A 391 10.48 -11.40 -3.74
N THR A 392 9.50 -12.00 -3.06
CA THR A 392 9.64 -13.30 -2.38
C THR A 392 8.82 -14.36 -3.10
N THR A 393 9.40 -15.54 -3.30
CA THR A 393 8.77 -16.74 -3.88
C THR A 393 8.68 -17.86 -2.85
N GLY A 394 7.94 -18.93 -3.14
CA GLY A 394 7.88 -20.14 -2.31
C GLY A 394 6.98 -20.02 -1.08
N ASP A 395 6.93 -21.08 -0.28
CA ASP A 395 6.11 -21.15 0.92
C ASP A 395 6.88 -20.63 2.14
N THR A 396 6.37 -19.53 2.73
CA THR A 396 6.92 -18.90 3.94
C THR A 396 6.31 -19.43 5.23
N TRP A 397 5.20 -20.19 5.16
CA TRP A 397 4.39 -20.59 6.31
C TRP A 397 4.26 -22.10 6.50
N GLY A 398 4.68 -22.90 5.51
CA GLY A 398 4.64 -24.36 5.55
C GLY A 398 5.69 -25.01 6.48
N ARG A 399 5.49 -26.30 6.78
CA ARG A 399 6.40 -27.12 7.62
C ARG A 399 7.83 -27.23 7.07
N ARG A 400 8.02 -27.03 5.77
CA ARG A 400 9.33 -26.85 5.13
C ARG A 400 9.27 -25.55 4.33
N THR A 401 9.97 -24.52 4.82
CA THR A 401 10.08 -23.23 4.13
C THR A 401 10.89 -23.42 2.85
N THR A 402 10.26 -23.27 1.70
CA THR A 402 10.92 -23.28 0.37
C THR A 402 11.11 -21.86 -0.16
N SER A 403 10.84 -20.85 0.67
CA SER A 403 10.87 -19.46 0.25
C SER A 403 12.27 -18.99 -0.11
N GLN A 404 12.33 -18.05 -1.04
CA GLN A 404 13.55 -17.33 -1.38
C GLN A 404 13.15 -16.01 -2.04
N SER A 405 14.06 -15.05 -1.95
CA SER A 405 13.86 -13.72 -2.49
C SER A 405 14.78 -13.46 -3.68
N GLY A 406 14.44 -12.47 -4.48
CA GLY A 406 15.23 -12.06 -5.62
C GLY A 406 14.96 -10.63 -6.04
N VAL A 407 15.89 -10.06 -6.80
CA VAL A 407 15.76 -8.75 -7.43
C VAL A 407 15.84 -8.95 -8.93
N TYR A 408 14.85 -8.43 -9.64
CA TYR A 408 14.70 -8.51 -11.08
C TYR A 408 14.83 -7.12 -11.69
N VAL A 409 15.47 -7.04 -12.85
CA VAL A 409 15.59 -5.79 -13.62
C VAL A 409 14.82 -5.94 -14.92
N LEU A 410 13.93 -5.00 -15.21
CA LEU A 410 13.07 -4.98 -16.38
C LEU A 410 13.34 -3.73 -17.21
N ARG A 411 13.30 -3.89 -18.52
CA ARG A 411 13.36 -2.82 -19.50
C ARG A 411 12.05 -2.78 -20.28
N THR A 412 11.53 -1.59 -20.54
CA THR A 412 10.41 -1.42 -21.47
C THR A 412 10.89 -1.72 -22.89
N ASP A 413 10.24 -2.68 -23.55
CA ASP A 413 10.47 -3.07 -24.93
C ASP A 413 9.14 -3.07 -25.69
N GLY A 414 8.86 -1.95 -26.36
CA GLY A 414 7.54 -1.67 -26.95
C GLY A 414 6.43 -1.76 -25.91
N ALA A 415 5.56 -2.75 -26.07
CA ALA A 415 4.38 -3.01 -25.24
C ALA A 415 4.65 -3.91 -24.03
N THR A 416 5.88 -4.36 -23.83
CA THR A 416 6.23 -5.38 -22.82
C THR A 416 7.32 -4.87 -21.88
N LEU A 417 7.20 -5.17 -20.58
CA LEU A 417 8.29 -5.04 -19.63
C LEU A 417 9.10 -6.35 -19.65
N THR A 418 10.23 -6.33 -20.33
CA THR A 418 11.09 -7.50 -20.54
C THR A 418 12.12 -7.58 -19.42
N ARG A 419 12.20 -8.73 -18.74
CA ARG A 419 13.27 -9.01 -17.77
C ARG A 419 14.62 -9.09 -18.48
N VAL A 420 15.55 -8.22 -18.11
CA VAL A 420 16.91 -8.16 -18.67
C VAL A 420 17.97 -8.75 -17.74
N GLY A 421 17.72 -8.79 -16.43
CA GLY A 421 18.62 -9.40 -15.46
C GLY A 421 17.88 -9.81 -14.18
N ALA A 422 18.53 -10.65 -13.38
CA ALA A 422 18.02 -11.06 -12.08
C ALA A 422 19.14 -11.56 -11.16
N VAL A 423 18.93 -11.39 -9.86
CA VAL A 423 19.60 -12.14 -8.80
C VAL A 423 18.52 -12.84 -7.96
N THR A 424 18.70 -14.12 -7.67
CA THR A 424 17.72 -14.94 -6.92
C THR A 424 18.42 -15.76 -5.85
N GLY A 425 17.65 -16.39 -4.97
CA GLY A 425 18.20 -17.22 -3.89
C GLY A 425 18.69 -16.42 -2.68
N LEU A 426 18.25 -15.16 -2.56
CA LEU A 426 18.47 -14.35 -1.36
C LEU A 426 17.60 -14.90 -0.22
N GLY A 427 18.16 -15.02 0.98
CA GLY A 427 17.39 -15.41 2.18
C GLY A 427 16.63 -16.73 2.01
N LYS A 428 17.33 -17.83 1.65
CA LYS A 428 16.67 -19.14 1.47
C LYS A 428 15.99 -19.59 2.78
N GLY A 429 14.70 -19.85 2.70
CA GLY A 429 13.83 -20.15 3.84
C GLY A 429 13.29 -18.93 4.57
N GLU A 430 13.52 -17.73 4.04
CA GLU A 430 13.15 -16.43 4.61
C GLU A 430 12.26 -15.65 3.62
N ARG A 431 11.81 -14.47 4.04
CA ARG A 431 11.07 -13.53 3.20
C ARG A 431 11.66 -12.13 3.35
N ILE A 432 11.42 -11.28 2.37
CA ILE A 432 11.76 -9.85 2.45
C ILE A 432 11.01 -9.20 3.61
N PHE A 433 11.71 -8.33 4.35
CA PHE A 433 11.17 -7.42 5.37
C PHE A 433 11.41 -5.94 5.06
N ALA A 434 12.45 -5.62 4.27
CA ALA A 434 12.67 -4.28 3.73
C ALA A 434 13.49 -4.34 2.44
N VAL A 435 13.28 -3.38 1.56
CA VAL A 435 14.07 -3.20 0.32
C VAL A 435 14.39 -1.75 0.13
N ARG A 436 15.65 -1.43 -0.21
CA ARG A 436 16.08 -0.07 -0.46
C ARG A 436 16.96 0.07 -1.67
N PHE A 437 16.52 0.82 -2.68
CA PHE A 437 17.37 1.13 -3.82
C PHE A 437 18.02 2.52 -3.67
N VAL A 438 19.36 2.56 -3.72
CA VAL A 438 20.16 3.79 -3.65
C VAL A 438 21.14 3.80 -4.82
N GLY A 439 20.96 4.73 -5.76
CA GLY A 439 21.74 4.76 -7.00
C GLY A 439 21.68 3.40 -7.70
N GLY A 440 22.85 2.85 -8.06
CA GLY A 440 22.99 1.53 -8.68
C GLY A 440 22.98 0.33 -7.72
N THR A 441 22.68 0.51 -6.44
CA THR A 441 22.69 -0.57 -5.43
C THR A 441 21.30 -0.81 -4.86
N GLY A 442 20.92 -2.07 -4.67
CA GLY A 442 19.75 -2.49 -3.91
C GLY A 442 20.17 -3.13 -2.59
N TYR A 443 19.56 -2.72 -1.48
CA TYR A 443 19.70 -3.34 -0.17
C TYR A 443 18.45 -4.14 0.13
N VAL A 444 18.59 -5.44 0.41
CA VAL A 444 17.46 -6.35 0.64
C VAL A 444 17.64 -7.00 2.00
N VAL A 445 16.59 -6.95 2.80
CA VAL A 445 16.57 -7.44 4.18
C VAL A 445 15.64 -8.63 4.25
N THR A 446 16.09 -9.77 4.76
CA THR A 446 15.28 -10.99 4.85
C THR A 446 15.34 -11.60 6.24
N PHE A 447 14.24 -12.14 6.77
CA PHE A 447 14.26 -12.61 8.16
C PHE A 447 13.49 -13.90 8.39
N ARG A 448 14.05 -14.71 9.28
CA ARG A 448 13.37 -15.82 9.97
C ARG A 448 13.84 -15.95 11.43
N GLN A 449 15.14 -15.83 11.68
CA GLN A 449 15.75 -15.86 13.03
C GLN A 449 16.94 -14.90 13.14
N THR A 450 17.78 -14.84 12.11
CA THR A 450 18.89 -13.89 11.93
C THR A 450 18.75 -13.30 10.52
N ASP A 451 18.93 -11.99 10.38
CA ASP A 451 18.67 -11.27 9.13
C ASP A 451 19.96 -10.93 8.39
N PRO A 452 20.14 -11.42 7.17
CA PRO A 452 21.10 -10.84 6.24
C PRO A 452 20.54 -9.58 5.54
N LEU A 453 21.15 -8.43 5.85
CA LEU A 453 21.14 -7.27 4.96
C LEU A 453 22.06 -7.56 3.76
N TYR A 454 21.47 -7.85 2.60
CA TYR A 454 22.19 -8.04 1.34
C TYR A 454 22.45 -6.71 0.63
N GLY A 455 23.66 -6.49 0.14
CA GLY A 455 23.97 -5.46 -0.86
C GLY A 455 24.00 -6.08 -2.25
N VAL A 456 23.18 -5.59 -3.17
CA VAL A 456 23.05 -6.06 -4.55
C VAL A 456 23.49 -4.97 -5.53
N ASP A 457 24.51 -5.24 -6.34
CA ASP A 457 24.91 -4.35 -7.43
C ASP A 457 24.00 -4.53 -8.64
N LEU A 458 23.41 -3.42 -9.09
CA LEU A 458 22.43 -3.31 -10.16
C LEU A 458 22.89 -2.32 -11.25
N ARG A 459 24.16 -1.90 -11.23
CA ARG A 459 24.72 -0.96 -12.23
C ARG A 459 24.77 -1.56 -13.64
N ASP A 460 25.05 -2.85 -13.73
CA ASP A 460 24.86 -3.62 -14.96
C ASP A 460 23.47 -4.29 -14.89
N PRO A 461 22.47 -3.78 -15.63
CA PRO A 461 21.11 -4.31 -15.57
C PRO A 461 21.00 -5.74 -16.11
N ALA A 462 21.95 -6.20 -16.93
CA ALA A 462 21.97 -7.57 -17.47
C ALA A 462 22.68 -8.57 -16.54
N ALA A 463 23.57 -8.09 -15.67
CA ALA A 463 24.30 -8.91 -14.70
C ALA A 463 24.20 -8.42 -13.24
N PRO A 464 22.99 -8.34 -12.64
CA PRO A 464 22.83 -8.14 -11.21
C PRO A 464 23.61 -9.16 -10.38
N ARG A 465 24.26 -8.72 -9.29
CA ARG A 465 24.99 -9.63 -8.39
C ARG A 465 24.94 -9.21 -6.94
N VAL A 466 24.97 -10.19 -6.03
CA VAL A 466 25.19 -9.93 -4.62
C VAL A 466 26.65 -9.49 -4.44
N THR A 467 26.84 -8.39 -3.73
CA THR A 467 28.16 -7.81 -3.42
C THR A 467 28.57 -8.01 -1.97
N GLY A 468 27.62 -7.99 -1.03
CA GLY A 468 27.89 -8.16 0.39
C GLY A 468 26.67 -8.69 1.14
N GLU A 469 26.91 -9.23 2.32
CA GLU A 469 25.90 -9.75 3.24
C GLU A 469 26.31 -9.41 4.67
N LEU A 470 25.41 -8.80 5.43
CA LEU A 470 25.60 -8.51 6.85
C LEU A 470 24.52 -9.22 7.67
N LYS A 471 24.93 -10.23 8.45
CA LYS A 471 24.03 -10.94 9.37
C LYS A 471 23.91 -10.19 10.70
N ILE A 472 22.70 -9.86 11.09
CA ILE A 472 22.38 -9.29 12.40
C ILE A 472 21.22 -10.05 13.04
N ASN A 473 21.15 -10.02 14.37
CA ASN A 473 19.94 -10.42 15.05
C ASN A 473 18.86 -9.33 14.89
N GLY A 474 17.61 -9.78 14.88
CA GLY A 474 16.49 -8.92 14.55
C GLY A 474 16.41 -8.65 13.05
N TYR A 475 15.61 -7.67 12.65
CA TYR A 475 15.45 -7.23 11.27
C TYR A 475 15.18 -5.74 11.17
N SER A 476 15.40 -5.17 9.98
CA SER A 476 14.89 -3.85 9.62
C SER A 476 13.61 -4.01 8.81
N SER A 477 12.51 -3.40 9.25
CA SER A 477 11.28 -3.28 8.46
C SER A 477 11.31 -2.04 7.57
N TYR A 478 12.15 -1.06 7.91
CA TYR A 478 12.36 0.17 7.16
C TYR A 478 13.85 0.51 7.08
N LEU A 479 14.32 1.00 5.93
CA LEU A 479 15.66 1.54 5.68
C LEU A 479 15.62 2.97 5.10
N HIS A 480 16.24 3.94 5.74
CA HIS A 480 16.37 5.30 5.24
C HIS A 480 17.84 5.58 4.86
N PRO A 481 18.16 6.06 3.65
CA PRO A 481 19.52 6.55 3.38
C PRO A 481 19.77 7.82 4.18
N ALA A 482 20.96 7.96 4.74
CA ALA A 482 21.29 9.09 5.61
C ALA A 482 22.46 9.93 5.08
N GLY A 483 22.73 9.85 3.77
CA GLY A 483 23.92 10.43 3.13
C GLY A 483 25.20 9.64 3.42
N ASP A 484 26.31 10.00 2.76
CA ASP A 484 27.68 9.53 3.06
C ASP A 484 27.85 8.00 3.19
N GLY A 485 27.13 7.23 2.39
CA GLY A 485 27.15 5.77 2.48
C GLY A 485 26.60 5.25 3.81
N ARG A 486 25.60 5.91 4.39
CA ARG A 486 24.91 5.48 5.61
C ARG A 486 23.47 5.07 5.32
N LEU A 487 22.99 4.06 6.04
CA LEU A 487 21.57 3.71 6.12
C LEU A 487 21.14 3.68 7.58
N ILE A 488 19.96 4.22 7.87
CA ILE A 488 19.26 4.05 9.14
C ILE A 488 18.23 2.94 8.95
N GLY A 489 18.23 1.92 9.80
CA GLY A 489 17.19 0.90 9.82
C GLY A 489 16.24 1.09 11.00
N VAL A 490 14.94 0.91 10.80
CA VAL A 490 13.94 0.78 11.87
C VAL A 490 13.29 -0.59 11.74
N GLY A 491 13.21 -1.33 12.83
CA GLY A 491 12.64 -2.68 12.84
C GLY A 491 12.65 -3.27 14.24
N GLN A 492 12.79 -4.58 14.36
CA GLN A 492 12.80 -5.28 15.65
C GLN A 492 14.16 -5.90 15.93
N ASP A 493 14.67 -5.77 17.16
CA ASP A 493 15.78 -6.61 17.62
C ASP A 493 15.26 -8.01 17.97
N ALA A 494 16.14 -9.02 17.98
CA ALA A 494 15.76 -10.38 18.34
C ALA A 494 16.89 -11.14 19.05
N THR A 495 16.53 -12.24 19.71
CA THR A 495 17.52 -13.21 20.22
C THR A 495 18.06 -14.09 19.09
N ASP A 496 19.14 -14.84 19.36
CA ASP A 496 19.69 -15.83 18.40
C ASP A 496 18.68 -16.90 17.96
N GLN A 497 17.58 -17.07 18.72
CA GLN A 497 16.49 -17.99 18.39
C GLN A 497 15.40 -17.35 17.50
N GLY A 498 15.54 -16.08 17.15
CA GLY A 498 14.58 -15.31 16.35
C GLY A 498 13.43 -14.71 17.15
N ARG A 499 13.50 -14.70 18.50
CA ARG A 499 12.45 -14.09 19.32
C ARG A 499 12.65 -12.57 19.36
N VAL A 500 11.70 -11.82 18.82
CA VAL A 500 11.72 -10.35 18.86
C VAL A 500 11.71 -9.82 20.30
N THR A 501 12.49 -8.77 20.54
CA THR A 501 12.71 -8.18 21.89
C THR A 501 12.30 -6.72 21.99
N GLY A 502 11.91 -6.09 20.87
CA GLY A 502 11.42 -4.71 20.80
C GLY A 502 12.05 -3.91 19.67
N THR A 503 11.47 -2.75 19.37
CA THR A 503 11.93 -1.87 18.28
C THR A 503 13.39 -1.51 18.42
N GLN A 504 14.11 -1.50 17.30
CA GLN A 504 15.45 -0.99 17.18
C GLN A 504 15.56 0.08 16.10
N VAL A 505 16.45 1.05 16.34
CA VAL A 505 16.98 1.96 15.32
C VAL A 505 18.45 1.61 15.12
N SER A 506 18.81 1.13 13.94
CA SER A 506 20.18 0.74 13.56
C SER A 506 20.81 1.78 12.63
N LEU A 507 22.13 1.97 12.73
CA LEU A 507 22.92 2.73 11.76
C LEU A 507 23.89 1.77 11.07
N PHE A 508 23.87 1.77 9.74
CA PHE A 508 24.72 0.95 8.90
C PHE A 508 25.70 1.83 8.11
N ASP A 509 26.94 1.38 8.03
CA ASP A 509 27.90 1.81 7.03
C ASP A 509 27.75 0.91 5.80
N VAL A 510 27.44 1.53 4.66
CA VAL A 510 27.28 0.89 3.36
C VAL A 510 28.09 1.63 2.28
N ALA A 511 29.10 2.42 2.68
CA ALA A 511 29.96 3.12 1.73
C ALA A 511 30.72 2.14 0.81
N ASP A 512 31.05 0.96 1.33
CA ASP A 512 31.48 -0.21 0.57
C ASP A 512 30.35 -1.26 0.56
N PRO A 513 29.56 -1.38 -0.53
CA PRO A 513 28.47 -2.34 -0.62
C PRO A 513 28.90 -3.81 -0.48
N ALA A 514 30.19 -4.11 -0.65
CA ALA A 514 30.72 -5.45 -0.46
C ALA A 514 30.98 -5.80 1.01
N ARG A 515 31.06 -4.79 1.89
CA ARG A 515 31.34 -4.95 3.32
C ARG A 515 30.41 -4.06 4.17
N PRO A 516 29.08 -4.26 4.10
CA PRO A 516 28.15 -3.54 4.96
C PRO A 516 28.40 -3.87 6.43
N ALA A 517 28.30 -2.87 7.31
CA ALA A 517 28.51 -3.04 8.75
C ALA A 517 27.48 -2.27 9.57
N ARG A 518 26.93 -2.87 10.63
CA ARG A 518 26.12 -2.15 11.63
C ARG A 518 27.06 -1.46 12.61
N ILE A 519 27.08 -0.12 12.59
CA ILE A 519 28.00 0.70 13.38
C ILE A 519 27.36 1.25 14.66
N ALA A 520 26.03 1.32 14.74
CA ALA A 520 25.32 1.68 15.96
C ALA A 520 23.92 1.05 16.02
N GLN A 521 23.37 0.97 17.23
CA GLN A 521 21.99 0.59 17.47
C GLN A 521 21.43 1.30 18.70
N HIS A 522 20.14 1.58 18.68
CA HIS A 522 19.35 2.01 19.84
C HIS A 522 18.15 1.09 19.98
N HIS A 523 18.04 0.39 21.12
CA HIS A 523 17.00 -0.60 21.37
C HIS A 523 15.96 -0.06 22.35
N VAL A 524 14.68 -0.25 22.00
CA VAL A 524 13.53 0.03 22.84
C VAL A 524 12.90 -1.30 23.23
N ALA A 525 13.29 -1.84 24.38
CA ALA A 525 12.81 -3.11 24.88
C ALA A 525 11.27 -3.17 24.96
N GLY A 526 10.71 -4.24 24.37
CA GLY A 526 9.27 -4.50 24.28
C GLY A 526 8.47 -3.50 23.42
N GLY A 527 9.14 -2.56 22.74
CA GLY A 527 8.49 -1.53 21.96
C GLY A 527 8.13 -1.95 20.53
N TRP A 528 7.24 -1.17 19.93
CA TRP A 528 6.88 -1.20 18.50
C TRP A 528 6.85 0.23 17.96
N SER A 529 7.21 0.42 16.70
CA SER A 529 7.08 1.70 16.02
C SER A 529 6.14 1.60 14.83
N GLU A 530 5.30 2.61 14.65
CA GLU A 530 4.49 2.72 13.44
C GLU A 530 5.37 2.83 12.18
N ALA A 531 6.59 3.38 12.30
CA ALA A 531 7.57 3.47 11.22
C ALA A 531 8.01 2.10 10.68
N GLU A 532 7.76 1.02 11.42
CA GLU A 532 8.01 -0.34 10.95
C GLU A 532 7.02 -0.78 9.86
N ASN A 533 5.84 -0.16 9.79
CA ASN A 533 4.78 -0.52 8.83
C ASN A 533 4.35 0.64 7.93
N ASP A 534 4.46 1.86 8.41
CA ASP A 534 4.13 3.08 7.69
C ASP A 534 5.34 4.03 7.70
N PRO A 535 6.08 4.15 6.59
CA PRO A 535 7.29 4.95 6.54
C PRO A 535 7.04 6.45 6.70
N HIS A 536 5.81 6.92 6.48
CA HIS A 536 5.44 8.32 6.71
C HIS A 536 5.56 8.70 8.19
N ALA A 537 5.55 7.73 9.10
CA ALA A 537 5.78 7.93 10.53
C ALA A 537 7.25 8.24 10.90
N PHE A 538 8.20 7.94 10.01
CA PHE A 538 9.61 8.24 10.24
C PHE A 538 9.99 9.64 9.73
N LEU A 539 10.75 10.36 10.55
CA LEU A 539 11.37 11.63 10.18
C LEU A 539 12.89 11.56 10.37
N TYR A 540 13.64 11.91 9.33
CA TYR A 540 15.05 12.24 9.43
C TYR A 540 15.28 13.70 9.01
N TRP A 541 15.65 14.53 9.98
CA TRP A 541 16.00 15.93 9.76
C TRP A 541 17.52 16.06 9.63
N ALA A 542 18.00 15.94 8.38
CA ALA A 542 19.42 15.94 8.05
C ALA A 542 20.22 17.13 8.62
N PRO A 543 19.73 18.39 8.62
CA PRO A 543 20.50 19.53 9.15
C PRO A 543 20.96 19.37 10.61
N GLU A 544 20.19 18.66 11.44
CA GLU A 544 20.53 18.38 12.84
C GLU A 544 20.87 16.89 13.07
N ARG A 545 20.93 16.10 11.98
CA ARG A 545 21.07 14.64 12.01
C ARG A 545 20.08 13.99 12.99
N LEU A 546 18.84 14.50 13.05
CA LEU A 546 17.83 14.10 14.01
C LEU A 546 16.91 13.03 13.42
N VAL A 547 16.87 11.87 14.04
CA VAL A 547 15.94 10.78 13.73
C VAL A 547 14.78 10.82 14.73
N VAL A 548 13.55 10.80 14.23
CA VAL A 548 12.35 10.89 15.06
C VAL A 548 11.38 9.79 14.65
N ILE A 549 11.00 8.94 15.61
CA ILE A 549 10.06 7.85 15.40
C ILE A 549 9.01 7.79 16.50
N PRO A 550 7.73 7.50 16.19
CA PRO A 550 6.76 7.13 17.21
C PRO A 550 7.13 5.77 17.79
N VAL A 551 7.07 5.63 19.11
CA VAL A 551 7.38 4.41 19.83
C VAL A 551 6.23 4.13 20.78
N GLN A 552 5.72 2.92 20.72
CA GLN A 552 4.68 2.40 21.59
C GLN A 552 5.23 1.23 22.39
N ARG A 553 4.84 1.12 23.65
CA ARG A 553 5.09 -0.04 24.50
C ARG A 553 3.75 -0.58 24.99
N PRO A 554 3.47 -1.88 24.79
CA PRO A 554 2.26 -2.48 25.28
C PRO A 554 2.23 -2.38 26.81
N GLY A 555 1.10 -1.93 27.32
CA GLY A 555 0.74 -2.09 28.72
C GLY A 555 -0.30 -3.20 28.83
N VAL A 556 -0.20 -4.03 29.86
CA VAL A 556 -1.16 -5.11 30.10
C VAL A 556 -2.17 -4.61 31.12
N VAL A 557 -3.42 -4.41 30.69
CA VAL A 557 -4.57 -4.33 31.60
C VAL A 557 -5.21 -5.72 31.64
N THR A 558 -4.98 -6.45 32.72
CA THR A 558 -5.69 -7.72 32.98
C THR A 558 -6.17 -7.77 34.42
N ASP A 559 -7.28 -8.46 34.63
CA ASP A 559 -7.87 -8.78 35.94
C ASP A 559 -7.11 -9.91 36.65
N ARG A 560 -5.96 -10.35 36.11
CA ARG A 560 -5.16 -11.48 36.61
C ARG A 560 -3.86 -11.00 37.24
N ALA A 561 -3.60 -11.51 38.45
CA ALA A 561 -2.57 -11.05 39.37
C ALA A 561 -1.10 -11.24 38.93
N GLU A 562 -0.82 -11.86 37.78
CA GLU A 562 0.53 -12.34 37.43
C GLU A 562 1.12 -11.81 36.11
N SER A 563 0.61 -10.69 35.58
CA SER A 563 1.26 -9.97 34.47
C SER A 563 1.67 -8.56 34.89
N VAL A 564 2.83 -8.08 34.40
CA VAL A 564 3.41 -6.76 34.70
C VAL A 564 2.35 -5.67 34.53
N LYS A 565 1.99 -5.02 35.65
CA LYS A 565 1.09 -3.86 35.66
C LYS A 565 1.74 -2.70 34.92
N GLY A 566 1.12 -2.22 33.86
CA GLY A 566 1.51 -0.97 33.21
C GLY A 566 0.41 -0.51 32.27
N THR A 567 0.05 0.76 32.31
CA THR A 567 -0.74 1.39 31.25
C THR A 567 0.11 1.41 29.98
N PRO A 568 -0.44 1.16 28.78
CA PRO A 568 0.33 1.36 27.56
C PRO A 568 1.01 2.73 27.58
N SER A 569 2.19 2.83 26.97
CA SER A 569 2.89 4.11 26.90
C SER A 569 3.34 4.32 25.48
N GLY A 570 3.16 5.54 25.01
CA GLY A 570 3.35 5.87 23.61
C GLY A 570 3.77 7.31 23.52
N GLY A 571 4.75 7.54 22.68
CA GLY A 571 5.29 8.87 22.44
C GLY A 571 6.15 8.84 21.19
N VAL A 572 6.96 9.86 21.04
CA VAL A 572 7.98 9.96 20.02
C VAL A 572 9.34 9.92 20.69
N LEU A 573 10.25 9.13 20.11
CA LEU A 573 11.65 9.10 20.46
C LEU A 573 12.44 9.91 19.44
N ALA A 574 13.21 10.89 19.92
CA ALA A 574 14.13 11.66 19.11
C ALA A 574 15.57 11.26 19.42
N LEU A 575 16.33 10.87 18.40
CA LEU A 575 17.72 10.45 18.46
C LEU A 575 18.56 11.37 17.58
N ARG A 576 19.67 11.92 18.10
CA ARG A 576 20.70 12.51 17.23
C ARG A 576 21.64 11.41 16.75
N MET A 577 21.85 11.36 15.44
CA MET A 577 22.77 10.46 14.78
C MET A 577 24.16 11.09 14.76
N GLY A 578 25.10 10.53 15.51
CA GLY A 578 26.53 10.80 15.38
C GLY A 578 27.20 9.85 14.38
N ASP A 579 28.52 9.94 14.22
CA ASP A 579 29.25 9.15 13.21
C ASP A 579 29.35 7.65 13.56
N LYS A 580 29.24 7.32 14.85
CA LYS A 580 29.39 5.95 15.38
C LYS A 580 28.33 5.61 16.43
N GLY A 581 27.23 6.36 16.51
CA GLY A 581 26.29 6.22 17.62
C GLY A 581 25.02 7.03 17.49
N PHE A 582 24.04 6.68 18.30
CA PHE A 582 22.86 7.50 18.56
C PHE A 582 22.94 8.07 19.98
N THR A 583 22.59 9.33 20.14
CA THR A 583 22.34 9.94 21.45
C THR A 583 20.88 10.31 21.57
N VAL A 584 20.23 9.96 22.67
CA VAL A 584 18.83 10.33 22.91
C VAL A 584 18.74 11.85 23.06
N ALA A 585 18.03 12.51 22.15
CA ALA A 585 17.75 13.94 22.23
C ALA A 585 16.61 14.20 23.24
N GLY A 586 15.64 13.29 23.29
CA GLY A 586 14.57 13.25 24.28
C GLY A 586 13.35 12.48 23.76
N ALA A 587 12.27 12.54 24.52
CA ALA A 587 11.00 11.92 24.16
C ALA A 587 9.86 12.96 24.24
N VAL A 588 8.84 12.78 23.41
CA VAL A 588 7.65 13.64 23.36
C VAL A 588 6.42 12.78 23.58
N ASP A 589 5.60 13.14 24.56
CA ASP A 589 4.27 12.56 24.79
C ASP A 589 3.18 13.50 24.29
N HIS A 590 1.92 13.06 24.25
CA HIS A 590 0.76 13.92 24.08
C HIS A 590 -0.15 13.84 25.32
N PRO A 591 -0.82 14.93 25.73
CA PRO A 591 -1.79 14.91 26.81
C PRO A 591 -2.93 13.90 26.55
N GLY A 592 -3.39 13.22 27.59
CA GLY A 592 -4.60 12.39 27.51
C GLY A 592 -4.41 10.98 26.94
N ALA A 593 -3.18 10.53 26.71
CA ALA A 593 -2.98 9.16 26.24
C ALA A 593 -3.53 8.13 27.24
N LEU A 594 -3.18 8.18 28.54
CA LEU A 594 -3.52 7.06 29.45
C LEU A 594 -3.56 7.34 30.98
N THR A 595 -3.78 8.57 31.44
CA THR A 595 -3.87 8.84 32.91
C THR A 595 -5.29 8.93 33.46
N ASP A 596 -6.30 9.21 32.62
CA ASP A 596 -7.62 9.68 33.10
C ASP A 596 -8.82 8.88 32.52
N GLY A 597 -8.58 7.70 31.95
CA GLY A 597 -9.62 6.93 31.23
C GLY A 597 -9.96 7.49 29.83
N GLY A 598 -9.07 8.32 29.28
CA GLY A 598 -9.15 8.87 27.93
C GLY A 598 -8.92 7.84 26.81
N GLU A 599 -9.32 8.21 25.59
CA GLU A 599 -9.12 7.41 24.37
C GLU A 599 -7.64 7.36 23.96
N TRP A 600 -7.13 6.17 23.66
CA TRP A 600 -5.76 5.97 23.20
C TRP A 600 -5.56 6.64 21.83
N THR A 601 -4.80 7.74 21.82
CA THR A 601 -4.54 8.57 20.64
C THR A 601 -3.03 8.68 20.42
N PRO A 602 -2.38 7.62 19.88
CA PRO A 602 -0.93 7.59 19.75
C PRO A 602 -0.45 8.70 18.81
N ILE A 603 0.77 9.17 19.05
CA ILE A 603 1.46 10.03 18.09
C ILE A 603 1.78 9.19 16.86
N ARG A 604 1.43 9.71 15.68
CA ARG A 604 1.57 8.99 14.41
C ARG A 604 2.54 9.64 13.44
N ARG A 605 2.71 10.97 13.51
CA ARG A 605 3.59 11.73 12.62
C ARG A 605 4.42 12.73 13.37
N SER A 606 5.58 13.03 12.78
CA SER A 606 6.50 14.07 13.22
C SER A 606 6.94 14.89 12.01
N LEU A 607 7.05 16.21 12.17
CA LEU A 607 7.55 17.10 11.12
C LEU A 607 8.32 18.28 11.74
N MET A 608 9.27 18.83 10.99
CA MET A 608 10.04 20.02 11.36
C MET A 608 9.45 21.25 10.69
N ILE A 609 9.31 22.36 11.41
CA ILE A 609 9.02 23.69 10.85
C ILE A 609 9.77 24.75 11.66
N GLY A 610 10.60 25.55 11.01
CA GLY A 610 11.29 26.68 11.63
C GLY A 610 12.14 26.30 12.84
N GLY A 611 12.78 25.12 12.83
CA GLY A 611 13.55 24.60 13.97
C GLY A 611 12.69 24.06 15.13
N VAL A 612 11.38 23.93 14.95
CA VAL A 612 10.46 23.34 15.93
C VAL A 612 10.03 21.95 15.44
N LEU A 613 10.09 20.97 16.34
CA LEU A 613 9.55 19.64 16.11
C LEU A 613 8.05 19.65 16.43
N TRP A 614 7.24 19.30 15.45
CA TRP A 614 5.80 19.11 15.58
C TRP A 614 5.47 17.63 15.58
N THR A 615 4.69 17.18 16.56
CA THR A 615 4.15 15.81 16.63
C THR A 615 2.64 15.83 16.51
N VAL A 616 2.06 14.85 15.81
CA VAL A 616 0.64 14.82 15.41
C VAL A 616 -0.02 13.53 15.88
N SER A 617 -1.19 13.65 16.48
CA SER A 617 -2.09 12.56 16.89
C SER A 617 -3.54 12.97 16.66
N ASP A 618 -4.47 12.05 16.84
CA ASP A 618 -5.90 12.35 16.84
C ASP A 618 -6.35 13.28 17.98
N ALA A 619 -5.57 13.46 19.05
CA ALA A 619 -5.91 14.39 20.13
C ALA A 619 -5.48 15.84 19.83
N GLY A 620 -4.44 16.02 19.02
CA GLY A 620 -3.77 17.31 18.92
C GLY A 620 -2.40 17.26 18.27
N LEU A 621 -1.84 18.47 18.15
CA LEU A 621 -0.46 18.69 17.74
C LEU A 621 0.33 19.26 18.92
N LYS A 622 1.57 18.79 19.11
CA LYS A 622 2.50 19.38 20.08
C LYS A 622 3.68 20.01 19.36
N ALA A 623 4.01 21.25 19.74
CA ALA A 623 5.21 21.95 19.30
C ALA A 623 6.30 21.79 20.36
N THR A 624 7.48 21.34 19.95
CA THR A 624 8.61 21.02 20.84
C THR A 624 9.89 21.69 20.35
N ALA A 625 10.59 22.40 21.24
CA ALA A 625 11.90 22.96 20.93
C ALA A 625 12.96 21.87 20.89
N LEU A 626 13.83 21.86 19.88
CA LEU A 626 14.91 20.86 19.79
C LEU A 626 15.92 20.96 20.93
N SER A 627 16.15 22.17 21.44
CA SER A 627 17.00 22.41 22.60
C SER A 627 16.31 21.92 23.87
N GLY A 628 16.75 20.78 24.39
CA GLY A 628 16.22 20.21 25.63
C GLY A 628 14.84 19.57 25.49
N MET A 629 14.28 19.45 24.27
CA MET A 629 13.00 18.79 23.98
C MET A 629 11.84 19.35 24.83
N THR A 630 11.82 20.66 25.04
CA THR A 630 10.80 21.32 25.86
C THR A 630 9.54 21.63 25.07
N THR A 631 8.37 21.44 25.70
CA THR A 631 7.08 21.76 25.08
C THR A 631 6.94 23.28 24.92
N LEU A 632 6.68 23.72 23.70
CA LEU A 632 6.38 25.11 23.36
C LEU A 632 4.87 25.39 23.35
N ALA A 633 4.07 24.43 22.88
CA ALA A 633 2.61 24.50 22.88
C ALA A 633 1.96 23.13 22.69
N TRP A 634 0.73 23.01 23.17
CA TRP A 634 -0.22 21.96 22.81
C TRP A 634 -1.40 22.59 22.06
N VAL A 635 -1.72 22.06 20.89
CA VAL A 635 -2.83 22.51 20.03
C VAL A 635 -3.86 21.38 19.95
N PRO A 636 -4.91 21.40 20.78
CA PRO A 636 -5.93 20.36 20.76
C PRO A 636 -6.75 20.40 19.47
N LEU A 637 -7.03 19.23 18.90
CA LEU A 637 -7.92 19.09 17.74
C LEU A 637 -9.34 18.70 18.16
N THR A 638 -9.51 18.19 19.37
CA THR A 638 -10.80 17.81 19.97
C THR A 638 -11.30 18.80 20.99
#